data_AF-A0A9P5Y977-F1
#
_entry.id   AF-A0A9P5Y977-F1
#
_cell.length_a   1.000
_cell.length_b   1.000
_cell.length_c   1.000
_cell.angle_alpha   90.00
_cell.angle_beta   90.00
_cell.angle_gamma   90.00
#
_symmetry.space_group_name_H-M   'P 1'
#
loop_
_entity.id
_entity.type
_entity.pdbx_description
1 polymer ?
#
loop_
_entity_poly.entity_id
_entity_poly.type
_entity_poly.pdbx_seq_one_letter_code
_entity_poly.pdbx_strand_id
1 'polypeptide(L)'
;MNADIAQRLQDMAEQRLISSREGDTLFEAGKFDSAKKLYWEQAIKIVGSNHRIPAIADVGDGGERIELYIKLGPYQRANLMGCCTGLARCLVREGDIDSALAWLDEAGSLYKNSYFASEKPLYDWIDYNLDLPELTYQRLRACSISSDIFLSLGNTGAAMQRLWNANSSTLGLPPAHHTPRIRTKKDREKIATLITLRHPDPSLTSSLTLKDPSLQVRGSWLKLHIKNQLRTLSRFSFATFIWNSHLYIAGGQKDSLGPFYRDFLCLDLVKLDGWRALPDYPRLAAVFLNWDMVVHEDKAYLVTGKPRVDFFDLKTEKWGFITTTYKATPEDKKAGVVGGWPYPGQQLSSSAQQVTKGKLLIFGGIHGMTNIGCNLFMELDLKTKVWRRLSGYVMPPPDGDYSCPGPRKSASSWVSRDANRFYLLYGQCDRNGASLKGEPHGASDAFPFEDMWSWDLTTEKWRRERRAGNPPSCRSEMACTYNSKLDKVFVFGGYSPSIPTSFPTKNQEFHFSYYADTFMFSPPDPASPTAMVPSTGPSQKNVKAPKWKQVLTRGFPTYRCQARLMSDSITGKMYLYGGYTNSDYVPSRKSYISRSFGDVWQLRVDEPGGYFEGINLDEEARTAKVGPWQRCFNCGDSGPWKKCGGACKGQAFFCGSECLKDGWKEHKKMHKCHK
;
A
#
# COMPACT_ATOMS: atom_id res chain seq x y z
N MET A 1 -36.92 -25.63 -28.55
CA MET A 1 -35.90 -26.40 -29.29
C MET A 1 -35.06 -25.51 -30.22
N ASN A 2 -35.66 -24.61 -31.02
CA ASN A 2 -34.90 -23.71 -31.91
C ASN A 2 -34.07 -22.62 -31.21
N ALA A 3 -34.49 -22.11 -30.05
CA ALA A 3 -33.72 -21.10 -29.30
C ALA A 3 -32.42 -21.66 -28.67
N ASP A 4 -32.44 -22.91 -28.20
CA ASP A 4 -31.26 -23.57 -27.60
C ASP A 4 -30.21 -23.94 -28.67
N ILE A 5 -30.64 -24.32 -29.88
CA ILE A 5 -29.72 -24.57 -31.00
C ILE A 5 -29.11 -23.24 -31.51
N ALA A 6 -29.91 -22.17 -31.60
CA ALA A 6 -29.40 -20.84 -31.98
C ALA A 6 -28.41 -20.28 -30.96
N GLN A 7 -28.70 -20.41 -29.66
CA GLN A 7 -27.80 -20.01 -28.59
C GLN A 7 -26.50 -20.83 -28.62
N ARG A 8 -26.56 -22.14 -28.81
CA ARG A 8 -25.36 -22.99 -28.93
C ARG A 8 -24.52 -22.67 -30.16
N LEU A 9 -25.15 -22.40 -31.31
CA LEU A 9 -24.42 -21.99 -32.53
C LEU A 9 -23.77 -20.63 -32.37
N GLN A 10 -24.44 -19.70 -31.67
CA GLN A 10 -23.88 -18.41 -31.31
C GLN A 10 -22.72 -18.55 -30.32
N ASP A 11 -22.86 -19.35 -29.26
CA ASP A 11 -21.78 -19.65 -28.31
C ASP A 11 -20.59 -20.33 -28.99
N MET A 12 -20.82 -21.25 -29.95
CA MET A 12 -19.77 -21.88 -30.75
C MET A 12 -19.06 -20.88 -31.68
N ALA A 13 -19.80 -19.96 -32.30
CA ALA A 13 -19.23 -18.89 -33.12
C ALA A 13 -18.45 -17.88 -32.25
N GLU A 14 -18.92 -17.58 -31.05
CA GLU A 14 -18.29 -16.68 -30.09
C GLU A 14 -17.06 -17.32 -29.42
N GLN A 15 -17.04 -18.63 -29.21
CA GLN A 15 -15.83 -19.36 -28.79
C GLN A 15 -14.72 -19.33 -29.85
N ARG A 16 -15.07 -19.31 -31.15
CA ARG A 16 -14.10 -19.09 -32.24
C ARG A 16 -13.47 -17.69 -32.21
N LEU A 17 -14.03 -16.74 -31.45
CA LEU A 17 -13.44 -15.41 -31.25
C LEU A 17 -12.25 -15.42 -30.28
N ILE A 18 -11.96 -16.52 -29.58
CA ILE A 18 -10.82 -16.63 -28.65
C ILE A 18 -9.56 -17.06 -29.41
N SER A 19 -9.11 -16.20 -30.33
CA SER A 19 -7.93 -16.42 -31.18
C SER A 19 -6.61 -16.50 -30.40
N SER A 20 -6.55 -16.00 -29.16
CA SER A 20 -5.39 -16.12 -28.27
C SER A 20 -4.96 -17.58 -28.03
N ARG A 21 -5.85 -18.57 -28.22
CA ARG A 21 -5.49 -20.00 -28.13
C ARG A 21 -4.50 -20.43 -29.21
N GLU A 22 -4.53 -19.83 -30.39
CA GLU A 22 -3.54 -20.09 -31.45
C GLU A 22 -2.15 -19.61 -31.02
N GLY A 23 -2.09 -18.47 -30.33
CA GLY A 23 -0.86 -17.98 -29.72
C GLY A 23 -0.34 -18.90 -28.61
N ASP A 24 -1.24 -19.49 -27.81
CA ASP A 24 -0.87 -20.48 -26.79
C ASP A 24 -0.23 -21.71 -27.44
N THR A 25 -0.80 -22.23 -28.53
CA THR A 25 -0.22 -23.34 -29.32
C THR A 25 1.18 -23.02 -29.85
N LEU A 26 1.37 -21.82 -30.40
CA LEU A 26 2.70 -21.38 -30.88
C LEU A 26 3.71 -21.27 -29.73
N PHE A 27 3.28 -20.74 -28.58
CA PHE A 27 4.13 -20.64 -27.40
C PHE A 27 4.56 -22.02 -26.89
N GLU A 28 3.61 -22.96 -26.80
CA GLU A 28 3.87 -24.34 -26.36
C GLU A 28 4.76 -25.11 -27.34
N ALA A 29 4.67 -24.80 -28.64
CA ALA A 29 5.58 -25.31 -29.67
C ALA A 29 6.96 -24.63 -29.69
N GLY A 30 7.26 -23.74 -28.74
CA GLY A 30 8.53 -23.01 -28.67
C GLY A 30 8.71 -21.87 -29.69
N LYS A 31 7.65 -21.50 -30.42
CA LYS A 31 7.67 -20.43 -31.44
C LYS A 31 7.32 -19.07 -30.83
N PHE A 32 8.17 -18.60 -29.92
CA PHE A 32 7.87 -17.45 -29.04
C PHE A 32 7.67 -16.13 -29.79
N ASP A 33 8.49 -15.82 -30.79
CA ASP A 33 8.35 -14.58 -31.56
C ASP A 33 7.06 -14.56 -32.38
N SER A 34 6.70 -15.70 -32.98
CA SER A 34 5.43 -15.87 -33.69
C SER A 34 4.25 -15.74 -32.75
N ALA A 35 4.32 -16.34 -31.56
CA ALA A 35 3.29 -16.22 -30.53
C ALA A 35 3.12 -14.75 -30.10
N LYS A 36 4.23 -14.07 -29.75
CA LYS A 36 4.24 -12.66 -29.35
C LYS A 36 3.62 -11.75 -30.41
N LYS A 37 4.02 -11.93 -31.68
CA LYS A 37 3.46 -11.19 -32.82
C LYS A 37 1.94 -11.41 -32.94
N LEU A 38 1.50 -12.67 -32.87
CA LEU A 38 0.09 -13.00 -32.98
C LEU A 38 -0.74 -12.39 -31.84
N TYR A 39 -0.31 -12.52 -30.58
CA TYR A 39 -1.02 -11.91 -29.46
C TYR A 39 -1.10 -10.38 -29.60
N TRP A 40 -0.04 -9.73 -30.06
CA TRP A 40 -0.01 -8.29 -30.30
C TRP A 40 -1.02 -7.87 -31.37
N GLU A 41 -0.98 -8.52 -32.54
CA GLU A 41 -1.90 -8.23 -33.66
C GLU A 41 -3.37 -8.44 -33.25
N GLN A 42 -3.66 -9.50 -32.50
CA GLN A 42 -5.01 -9.78 -32.00
C GLN A 42 -5.45 -8.76 -30.94
N ALA A 43 -4.56 -8.35 -30.03
CA ALA A 43 -4.86 -7.31 -29.05
C ALA A 43 -5.23 -5.98 -29.74
N ILE A 44 -4.40 -5.55 -30.71
CA ILE A 44 -4.64 -4.32 -31.49
C ILE A 44 -5.92 -4.42 -32.32
N LYS A 45 -6.24 -5.59 -32.89
CA LYS A 45 -7.51 -5.80 -33.60
C LYS A 45 -8.73 -5.59 -32.69
N ILE A 46 -8.64 -5.95 -31.41
CA ILE A 46 -9.74 -5.80 -30.44
C ILE A 46 -9.87 -4.34 -29.99
N VAL A 47 -8.76 -3.68 -29.64
CA VAL A 47 -8.81 -2.33 -29.05
C VAL A 47 -8.81 -1.20 -30.09
N GLY A 48 -8.41 -1.49 -31.32
CA GLY A 48 -8.20 -0.51 -32.37
C GLY A 48 -6.81 0.12 -32.32
N SER A 49 -6.26 0.47 -33.49
CA SER A 49 -4.89 1.01 -33.64
C SER A 49 -4.63 2.33 -32.93
N ASN A 50 -5.69 3.08 -32.61
CA ASN A 50 -5.59 4.38 -31.94
C ASN A 50 -5.65 4.26 -30.42
N HIS A 51 -5.97 3.08 -29.88
CA HIS A 51 -6.01 2.86 -28.44
C HIS A 51 -4.64 2.43 -27.93
N ARG A 52 -4.14 3.11 -26.90
CA ARG A 52 -2.89 2.73 -26.26
C ARG A 52 -3.10 1.53 -25.34
N ILE A 53 -2.33 0.46 -25.57
CA ILE A 53 -2.32 -0.73 -24.71
C ILE A 53 -0.87 -1.26 -24.54
N PRO A 54 -0.42 -1.61 -23.33
CA PRO A 54 -1.05 -1.36 -22.03
C PRO A 54 -1.28 0.14 -21.79
N ALA A 55 -2.30 0.47 -21.01
CA ALA A 55 -2.55 1.86 -20.63
C ALA A 55 -1.48 2.32 -19.64
N ILE A 56 -1.21 3.63 -19.63
CA ILE A 56 -0.21 4.25 -18.77
C ILE A 56 -0.91 5.20 -17.82
N ALA A 57 -0.51 5.15 -16.55
CA ALA A 57 -0.87 6.21 -15.61
C ALA A 57 -0.23 7.54 -16.07
N ASP A 58 -1.04 8.58 -16.27
CA ASP A 58 -0.54 9.92 -16.56
C ASP A 58 -1.39 10.99 -15.87
N VAL A 59 -1.13 12.26 -16.18
CA VAL A 59 -1.88 13.39 -15.63
C VAL A 59 -3.28 13.49 -16.26
N GLY A 60 -3.57 12.79 -17.36
CA GLY A 60 -4.81 12.83 -18.14
C GLY A 60 -5.72 11.59 -17.98
N ASP A 61 -6.12 10.99 -19.10
CA ASP A 61 -7.14 9.91 -19.17
C ASP A 61 -6.61 8.50 -18.78
N GLY A 62 -5.38 8.39 -18.28
CA GLY A 62 -4.69 7.13 -17.93
C GLY A 62 -5.17 6.38 -16.68
N GLY A 63 -6.44 6.51 -16.28
CA GLY A 63 -7.01 5.87 -15.09
C GLY A 63 -7.30 4.36 -15.26
N GLU A 64 -7.70 3.69 -14.17
CA GLU A 64 -8.08 2.26 -14.19
C GLU A 64 -9.45 2.02 -14.86
N ARG A 65 -10.34 3.01 -14.86
CA ARG A 65 -11.65 2.93 -15.51
C ARG A 65 -11.55 3.37 -16.98
N ILE A 66 -11.81 2.43 -17.88
CA ILE A 66 -11.62 2.61 -19.33
C ILE A 66 -12.94 2.30 -20.06
N GLU A 67 -13.53 3.33 -20.67
CA GLU A 67 -14.84 3.23 -21.35
C GLU A 67 -14.86 2.18 -22.46
N LEU A 68 -13.76 2.00 -23.19
CA LEU A 68 -13.62 0.94 -24.18
C LEU A 68 -13.83 -0.44 -23.53
N TYR A 69 -13.22 -0.69 -22.37
CA TYR A 69 -13.25 -1.99 -21.71
C TYR A 69 -14.59 -2.29 -21.05
N ILE A 70 -15.29 -1.27 -20.58
CA ILE A 70 -16.66 -1.40 -20.07
C ILE A 70 -17.58 -1.93 -21.18
N LYS A 71 -17.41 -1.44 -22.40
CA LYS A 71 -18.25 -1.79 -23.56
C LYS A 71 -17.87 -3.10 -24.26
N LEU A 72 -16.72 -3.71 -23.95
CA LEU A 72 -16.32 -4.98 -24.54
C LEU A 72 -17.26 -6.12 -24.15
N GLY A 73 -17.63 -6.95 -25.13
CA GLY A 73 -18.38 -8.19 -24.89
C GLY A 73 -17.55 -9.21 -24.09
N PRO A 74 -18.17 -10.15 -23.35
CA PRO A 74 -17.47 -11.10 -22.49
C PRO A 74 -16.38 -11.91 -23.21
N TYR A 75 -16.65 -12.39 -24.43
CA TYR A 75 -15.69 -13.18 -25.22
C TYR A 75 -14.52 -12.35 -25.76
N GLN A 76 -14.78 -11.13 -26.25
CA GLN A 76 -13.72 -10.22 -26.68
C GLN A 76 -12.81 -9.85 -25.52
N ARG A 77 -13.39 -9.59 -24.34
CA ARG A 77 -12.64 -9.34 -23.10
C ARG A 77 -11.79 -10.54 -22.71
N ALA A 78 -12.35 -11.75 -22.74
CA ALA A 78 -11.60 -12.98 -22.46
C ALA A 78 -10.45 -13.18 -23.43
N ASN A 79 -10.68 -12.94 -24.73
CA ASN A 79 -9.63 -13.05 -25.74
C ASN A 79 -8.51 -12.02 -25.53
N LEU A 80 -8.86 -10.76 -25.22
CA LEU A 80 -7.89 -9.71 -24.96
C LEU A 80 -7.07 -9.99 -23.69
N MET A 81 -7.70 -10.48 -22.62
CA MET A 81 -6.99 -10.97 -21.43
C MET A 81 -6.04 -12.13 -21.77
N GLY A 82 -6.47 -13.04 -22.64
CA GLY A 82 -5.62 -14.10 -23.19
C GLY A 82 -4.39 -13.57 -23.93
N CYS A 83 -4.57 -12.54 -24.77
CA CYS A 83 -3.47 -11.86 -25.45
C CYS A 83 -2.51 -11.19 -24.47
N CYS A 84 -3.04 -10.47 -23.46
CA CYS A 84 -2.24 -9.80 -22.43
C CYS A 84 -1.37 -10.81 -21.65
N THR A 85 -1.97 -11.92 -21.18
CA THR A 85 -1.21 -12.95 -20.44
C THR A 85 -0.22 -13.69 -21.34
N GLY A 86 -0.55 -13.91 -22.62
CA GLY A 86 0.35 -14.49 -23.62
C GLY A 86 1.58 -13.61 -23.89
N LEU A 87 1.37 -12.31 -24.10
CA LEU A 87 2.44 -11.31 -24.26
C LEU A 87 3.34 -11.26 -23.03
N ALA A 88 2.75 -11.22 -21.83
CA ALA A 88 3.51 -11.22 -20.59
C ALA A 88 4.44 -12.44 -20.48
N ARG A 89 3.98 -13.65 -20.85
CA ARG A 89 4.83 -14.85 -20.84
C ARG A 89 6.02 -14.74 -21.80
N CYS A 90 5.80 -14.19 -23.00
CA CYS A 90 6.88 -13.97 -23.96
C CYS A 90 7.91 -13.00 -23.40
N LEU A 91 7.45 -11.88 -22.84
CA LEU A 91 8.31 -10.84 -22.25
C LEU A 91 9.09 -11.33 -21.02
N VAL A 92 8.50 -12.18 -20.18
CA VAL A 92 9.22 -12.84 -19.07
C VAL A 92 10.40 -13.67 -19.59
N ARG A 93 10.21 -14.42 -20.69
CA ARG A 93 11.32 -15.20 -21.30
C ARG A 93 12.42 -14.32 -21.89
N GLU A 94 12.06 -13.11 -22.34
CA GLU A 94 12.99 -12.10 -22.85
C GLU A 94 13.67 -11.29 -21.73
N GLY A 95 13.31 -11.51 -20.46
CA GLY A 95 13.79 -10.74 -19.33
C GLY A 95 13.22 -9.31 -19.24
N ASP A 96 12.16 -9.01 -20.01
CA ASP A 96 11.45 -7.71 -19.96
C ASP A 96 10.34 -7.76 -18.90
N ILE A 97 10.75 -7.80 -17.64
CA ILE A 97 9.86 -8.03 -16.49
C ILE A 97 8.90 -6.85 -16.27
N ASP A 98 9.36 -5.62 -16.41
CA ASP A 98 8.54 -4.41 -16.30
C ASP A 98 7.39 -4.41 -17.32
N SER A 99 7.70 -4.70 -18.58
CA SER A 99 6.66 -4.78 -19.63
C SER A 99 5.71 -5.95 -19.38
N ALA A 100 6.21 -7.10 -18.92
CA ALA A 100 5.36 -8.24 -18.56
C ALA A 100 4.37 -7.86 -17.44
N LEU A 101 4.81 -7.16 -16.40
CA LEU A 101 3.92 -6.65 -15.34
C LEU A 101 2.89 -5.66 -15.87
N ALA A 102 3.25 -4.78 -16.81
CA ALA A 102 2.30 -3.86 -17.43
C ALA A 102 1.17 -4.61 -18.16
N TRP A 103 1.49 -5.66 -18.90
CA TRP A 103 0.47 -6.50 -19.56
C TRP A 103 -0.39 -7.31 -18.58
N LEU A 104 0.19 -7.78 -17.47
CA LEU A 104 -0.56 -8.49 -16.44
C LEU A 104 -1.49 -7.54 -15.65
N ASP A 105 -1.05 -6.31 -15.41
CA ASP A 105 -1.89 -5.24 -14.86
C ASP A 105 -3.05 -4.93 -15.81
N GLU A 106 -2.80 -4.87 -17.12
CA GLU A 106 -3.84 -4.69 -18.14
C GLU A 106 -4.92 -5.79 -18.11
N ALA A 107 -4.50 -7.06 -17.98
CA ALA A 107 -5.43 -8.16 -17.80
C ALA A 107 -6.27 -8.00 -16.52
N GLY A 108 -5.67 -7.47 -15.44
CA GLY A 108 -6.37 -7.11 -14.21
C GLY A 108 -7.38 -5.98 -14.42
N SER A 109 -7.00 -4.91 -15.13
CA SER A 109 -7.89 -3.80 -15.47
C SER A 109 -9.05 -4.25 -16.34
N LEU A 110 -8.83 -5.10 -17.35
CA LEU A 110 -9.90 -5.69 -18.17
C LEU A 110 -10.92 -6.45 -17.31
N TYR A 111 -10.44 -7.27 -16.38
CA TYR A 111 -11.31 -7.97 -15.43
C TYR A 111 -12.08 -6.97 -14.56
N LYS A 112 -11.43 -5.98 -13.96
CA LYS A 112 -12.09 -4.99 -13.09
C LYS A 112 -13.07 -4.09 -13.85
N ASN A 113 -12.84 -3.80 -15.13
CA ASN A 113 -13.79 -3.02 -15.93
C ASN A 113 -15.08 -3.78 -16.26
N SER A 114 -15.11 -5.12 -16.11
CA SER A 114 -16.39 -5.86 -16.16
C SER A 114 -17.30 -5.48 -15.00
N TYR A 115 -16.73 -5.23 -13.82
CA TYR A 115 -17.44 -4.77 -12.63
C TYR A 115 -18.02 -3.37 -12.81
N PHE A 116 -17.35 -2.47 -13.56
CA PHE A 116 -17.91 -1.15 -13.87
C PHE A 116 -19.05 -1.17 -14.89
N ALA A 117 -19.30 -2.31 -15.54
CA ALA A 117 -20.43 -2.50 -16.46
C ALA A 117 -21.70 -3.00 -15.76
N SER A 118 -21.70 -3.15 -14.43
CA SER A 118 -22.88 -3.56 -13.66
C SER A 118 -24.02 -2.54 -13.81
N GLU A 119 -25.27 -3.02 -13.79
CA GLU A 119 -26.47 -2.18 -13.93
C GLU A 119 -26.53 -1.05 -12.88
N LYS A 120 -26.11 -1.36 -11.66
CA LYS A 120 -25.95 -0.41 -10.56
C LYS A 120 -24.51 -0.40 -10.07
N PRO A 121 -24.00 0.74 -9.59
CA PRO A 121 -22.69 0.78 -8.98
C PRO A 121 -22.62 -0.11 -7.74
N LEU A 122 -21.60 -0.95 -7.67
CA LEU A 122 -21.36 -1.87 -6.57
C LEU A 122 -20.29 -1.32 -5.63
N TYR A 123 -20.20 -1.88 -4.42
CA TYR A 123 -19.04 -1.69 -3.54
C TYR A 123 -17.92 -2.67 -3.85
N ASP A 124 -16.67 -2.26 -3.65
CA ASP A 124 -15.48 -3.05 -4.03
C ASP A 124 -15.42 -4.44 -3.36
N TRP A 125 -16.16 -4.65 -2.26
CA TRP A 125 -16.31 -5.93 -1.55
C TRP A 125 -17.45 -6.82 -2.08
N ILE A 126 -18.13 -6.41 -3.16
CA ILE A 126 -19.11 -7.23 -3.86
C ILE A 126 -18.41 -7.92 -5.01
N ASP A 127 -18.41 -9.25 -4.98
CA ASP A 127 -17.91 -10.05 -6.09
C ASP A 127 -18.85 -9.94 -7.29
N TYR A 128 -18.35 -9.38 -8.40
CA TYR A 128 -19.05 -9.36 -9.68
C TYR A 128 -18.26 -10.18 -10.70
N ASN A 129 -18.93 -11.18 -11.28
CA ASN A 129 -18.34 -12.05 -12.29
C ASN A 129 -19.33 -12.25 -13.42
N LEU A 130 -18.82 -12.16 -14.65
CA LEU A 130 -19.55 -12.63 -15.82
C LEU A 130 -19.47 -14.15 -15.87
N ASP A 131 -20.59 -14.81 -16.18
CA ASP A 131 -20.70 -16.27 -16.30
C ASP A 131 -20.00 -16.77 -17.57
N LEU A 132 -18.67 -16.69 -17.56
CA LEU A 132 -17.79 -17.14 -18.63
C LEU A 132 -16.52 -17.74 -18.00
N PRO A 133 -16.40 -19.08 -17.92
CA PRO A 133 -15.25 -19.74 -17.29
C PRO A 133 -13.89 -19.33 -17.87
N GLU A 134 -13.82 -18.96 -19.16
CA GLU A 134 -12.57 -18.47 -19.76
C GLU A 134 -12.06 -17.18 -19.07
N LEU A 135 -12.94 -16.25 -18.68
CA LEU A 135 -12.51 -15.03 -17.95
C LEU A 135 -11.88 -15.40 -16.60
N THR A 136 -12.46 -16.36 -15.90
CA THR A 136 -11.92 -16.87 -14.63
C THR A 136 -10.55 -17.50 -14.83
N TYR A 137 -10.41 -18.33 -15.88
CA TYR A 137 -9.12 -18.93 -16.21
C TYR A 137 -8.06 -17.86 -16.51
N GLN A 138 -8.37 -16.86 -17.34
CA GLN A 138 -7.40 -15.82 -17.71
C GLN A 138 -7.03 -14.95 -16.50
N ARG A 139 -7.97 -14.64 -15.60
CA ARG A 139 -7.68 -13.97 -14.33
C ARG A 139 -6.71 -14.78 -13.47
N LEU A 140 -7.00 -16.06 -13.26
CA LEU A 140 -6.14 -16.95 -12.47
C LEU A 140 -4.74 -17.06 -13.07
N ARG A 141 -4.65 -17.18 -14.40
CA ARG A 141 -3.38 -17.21 -15.13
C ARG A 141 -2.58 -15.92 -14.93
N ALA A 142 -3.22 -14.75 -15.06
CA ALA A 142 -2.56 -13.45 -14.84
C ALA A 142 -2.04 -13.32 -13.41
N CYS A 143 -2.87 -13.62 -12.40
CA CYS A 143 -2.49 -13.56 -10.99
C CYS A 143 -1.34 -14.53 -10.66
N SER A 144 -1.36 -15.73 -11.23
CA SER A 144 -0.31 -16.74 -11.04
C SER A 144 1.03 -16.26 -11.58
N ILE A 145 1.08 -15.75 -12.82
CA ILE A 145 2.32 -15.22 -13.44
C ILE A 145 2.81 -13.99 -12.66
N SER A 146 1.91 -13.07 -12.29
CA SER A 146 2.27 -11.90 -11.46
C SER A 146 2.87 -12.31 -10.12
N SER A 147 2.33 -13.35 -9.49
CA SER A 147 2.86 -13.88 -8.23
C SER A 147 4.28 -14.38 -8.37
N ASP A 148 4.57 -15.15 -9.44
CA ASP A 148 5.92 -15.62 -9.74
C ASP A 148 6.90 -14.47 -9.96
N ILE A 149 6.50 -13.47 -10.73
CA ILE A 149 7.33 -12.28 -10.97
C ILE A 149 7.61 -11.55 -9.65
N PHE A 150 6.60 -11.25 -8.84
CA PHE A 150 6.80 -10.54 -7.57
C PHE A 150 7.68 -11.34 -6.60
N LEU A 151 7.49 -12.66 -6.52
CA LEU A 151 8.35 -13.51 -5.70
C LEU A 151 9.80 -13.48 -6.19
N SER A 152 10.01 -13.54 -7.51
CA SER A 152 11.34 -13.44 -8.11
C SER A 152 12.00 -12.08 -7.83
N LEU A 153 11.23 -11.01 -7.70
CA LEU A 153 11.69 -9.67 -7.32
C LEU A 153 11.88 -9.50 -5.79
N GLY A 154 11.50 -10.49 -4.98
CA GLY A 154 11.56 -10.39 -3.51
C GLY A 154 10.39 -9.63 -2.88
N ASN A 155 9.33 -9.33 -3.63
CA ASN A 155 8.09 -8.76 -3.11
C ASN A 155 7.14 -9.89 -2.68
N THR A 156 7.43 -10.50 -1.53
CA THR A 156 6.64 -11.63 -0.99
C THR A 156 5.20 -11.25 -0.69
N GLY A 157 4.94 -10.00 -0.30
CA GLY A 157 3.59 -9.52 0.02
C GLY A 157 2.68 -9.46 -1.21
N ALA A 158 3.14 -8.85 -2.30
CA ALA A 158 2.38 -8.82 -3.54
C ALA A 158 2.25 -10.23 -4.15
N ALA A 159 3.31 -11.04 -4.09
CA ALA A 159 3.26 -12.42 -4.58
C ALA A 159 2.14 -13.23 -3.91
N MET A 160 2.07 -13.17 -2.58
CA MET A 160 1.05 -13.83 -1.78
C MET A 160 -0.36 -13.29 -2.07
N GLN A 161 -0.53 -11.96 -2.06
CA GLN A 161 -1.84 -11.33 -2.33
C GLN A 161 -2.40 -11.74 -3.70
N ARG A 162 -1.58 -11.76 -4.76
CA ARG A 162 -2.05 -12.11 -6.11
C ARG A 162 -2.66 -13.51 -6.16
N LEU A 163 -1.99 -14.50 -5.55
CA LEU A 163 -2.50 -15.87 -5.52
C LEU A 163 -3.67 -16.04 -4.55
N TRP A 164 -3.63 -15.37 -3.39
CA TRP A 164 -4.73 -15.42 -2.43
C TRP A 164 -6.03 -14.89 -3.05
N ASN A 165 -6.00 -13.70 -3.65
CA ASN A 165 -7.17 -13.10 -4.29
C ASN A 165 -7.67 -13.94 -5.47
N ALA A 166 -6.76 -14.49 -6.27
CA ALA A 166 -7.10 -15.41 -7.34
C ALA A 166 -7.90 -16.60 -6.82
N ASN A 167 -7.47 -17.24 -5.74
CA ASN A 167 -8.16 -18.40 -5.19
C ASN A 167 -9.47 -18.01 -4.50
N SER A 168 -9.46 -17.03 -3.60
CA SER A 168 -10.62 -16.62 -2.80
C SER A 168 -11.79 -16.14 -3.67
N SER A 169 -11.52 -15.38 -4.73
CA SER A 169 -12.55 -14.90 -5.67
C SER A 169 -13.27 -16.00 -6.46
N THR A 170 -12.76 -17.24 -6.41
CA THR A 170 -13.39 -18.38 -7.11
C THR A 170 -14.21 -19.29 -6.21
N LEU A 171 -14.22 -19.07 -4.90
CA LEU A 171 -14.90 -19.95 -3.94
C LEU A 171 -16.42 -19.90 -4.11
N GLY A 172 -16.98 -18.71 -4.35
CA GLY A 172 -18.41 -18.50 -4.55
C GLY A 172 -18.91 -18.66 -5.98
N LEU A 173 -18.07 -19.07 -6.93
CA LEU A 173 -18.47 -19.15 -8.35
C LEU A 173 -19.32 -20.41 -8.65
N PRO A 174 -20.25 -20.34 -9.61
CA PRO A 174 -21.07 -21.47 -10.04
C PRO A 174 -20.26 -22.70 -10.51
N PRO A 175 -20.84 -23.91 -10.52
CA PRO A 175 -20.18 -25.15 -10.96
C PRO A 175 -19.45 -25.06 -12.32
N ALA A 176 -19.99 -24.30 -13.27
CA ALA A 176 -19.39 -24.09 -14.59
C ALA A 176 -17.96 -23.50 -14.55
N HIS A 177 -17.64 -22.72 -13.51
CA HIS A 177 -16.32 -22.13 -13.32
C HIS A 177 -15.30 -23.10 -12.68
N HIS A 178 -15.69 -24.32 -12.30
CA HIS A 178 -14.79 -25.28 -11.65
C HIS A 178 -14.24 -26.33 -12.64
N THR A 179 -13.85 -25.89 -13.83
CA THR A 179 -13.28 -26.74 -14.89
C THR A 179 -11.90 -27.31 -14.49
N PRO A 180 -11.45 -28.42 -15.10
CA PRO A 180 -10.10 -28.96 -14.86
C PRO A 180 -8.99 -27.92 -15.08
N ARG A 181 -9.10 -27.10 -16.13
CA ARG A 181 -8.13 -26.04 -16.47
C ARG A 181 -8.05 -24.94 -15.40
N ILE A 182 -9.14 -24.69 -14.69
CA ILE A 182 -9.20 -23.74 -13.57
C ILE A 182 -8.65 -24.37 -12.29
N ARG A 183 -9.03 -25.62 -12.00
CA ARG A 183 -8.54 -26.36 -10.82
C ARG A 183 -7.02 -26.49 -10.83
N THR A 184 -6.42 -26.79 -11.98
CA THR A 184 -4.96 -26.90 -12.12
C THR A 184 -4.22 -25.58 -11.91
N LYS A 185 -4.91 -24.43 -11.99
CA LYS A 185 -4.34 -23.11 -11.69
C LYS A 185 -4.47 -22.71 -10.22
N LYS A 186 -5.31 -23.39 -9.44
CA LYS A 186 -5.42 -23.18 -7.99
C LYS A 186 -4.32 -23.97 -7.28
N ASP A 187 -3.10 -23.45 -7.34
CA ASP A 187 -1.92 -24.06 -6.73
C ASP A 187 -1.98 -23.93 -5.19
N ARG A 188 -2.64 -24.90 -4.56
CA ARG A 188 -2.86 -24.93 -3.10
C ARG A 188 -1.56 -25.09 -2.32
N GLU A 189 -0.61 -25.85 -2.85
CA GLU A 189 0.69 -26.08 -2.21
C GLU A 189 1.52 -24.80 -2.20
N LYS A 190 1.53 -24.06 -3.31
CA LYS A 190 2.17 -22.76 -3.39
C LYS A 190 1.50 -21.72 -2.49
N ILE A 191 0.17 -21.70 -2.41
CA ILE A 191 -0.53 -20.84 -1.45
C ILE A 191 -0.11 -21.20 -0.02
N ALA A 192 -0.18 -22.49 0.35
CA ALA A 192 0.24 -22.96 1.67
C ALA A 192 1.69 -22.57 2.00
N THR A 193 2.57 -22.55 0.99
CA THR A 193 3.95 -22.06 1.16
C THR A 193 3.98 -20.55 1.36
N LEU A 194 3.31 -19.76 0.51
CA LEU A 194 3.35 -18.30 0.54
C LEU A 194 2.76 -17.72 1.83
N ILE A 195 1.71 -18.32 2.40
CA ILE A 195 1.13 -17.86 3.67
C ILE A 195 2.09 -18.07 4.87
N THR A 196 3.16 -18.87 4.71
CA THR A 196 4.20 -19.03 5.75
C THR A 196 5.29 -17.98 5.66
N LEU A 197 5.38 -17.22 4.57
CA LEU A 197 6.36 -16.15 4.41
C LEU A 197 6.01 -14.94 5.26
N ARG A 198 7.02 -14.14 5.61
CA ARG A 198 6.81 -12.78 6.12
C ARG A 198 7.10 -11.76 5.02
N HIS A 199 6.79 -10.48 5.26
CA HIS A 199 6.83 -9.43 4.23
C HIS A 199 7.63 -8.19 4.68
N PRO A 200 8.94 -8.10 4.36
CA PRO A 200 9.73 -9.07 3.62
C PRO A 200 10.01 -10.32 4.45
N ASP A 201 10.41 -11.39 3.80
CA ASP A 201 10.83 -12.59 4.51
C ASP A 201 12.29 -12.42 4.98
N PRO A 202 12.58 -12.59 6.29
CA PRO A 202 13.93 -12.38 6.82
C PRO A 202 14.99 -13.22 6.11
N SER A 203 14.66 -14.45 5.72
CA SER A 203 15.58 -15.39 5.07
C SER A 203 16.05 -14.91 3.69
N LEU A 204 15.27 -14.05 3.03
CA LEU A 204 15.56 -13.56 1.69
C LEU A 204 16.37 -12.25 1.69
N THR A 205 16.34 -11.50 2.80
CA THR A 205 16.88 -10.13 2.84
C THR A 205 18.40 -10.02 2.72
N SER A 206 19.15 -11.04 3.15
CA SER A 206 20.62 -11.08 3.05
C SER A 206 21.12 -11.25 1.62
N SER A 207 20.32 -11.82 0.73
CA SER A 207 20.68 -12.16 -0.65
C SER A 207 20.02 -11.29 -1.71
N LEU A 208 19.08 -10.40 -1.34
CA LEU A 208 18.49 -9.39 -2.24
C LEU A 208 19.54 -8.67 -3.10
N THR A 209 19.40 -8.75 -4.41
CA THR A 209 20.17 -7.94 -5.35
C THR A 209 19.23 -7.09 -6.18
N LEU A 210 19.74 -5.99 -6.72
CA LEU A 210 19.02 -5.20 -7.70
C LEU A 210 18.92 -6.03 -8.99
N LYS A 211 17.72 -6.57 -9.28
CA LYS A 211 17.44 -7.39 -10.47
C LYS A 211 16.94 -6.55 -11.62
N ASP A 212 16.07 -5.58 -11.32
CA ASP A 212 15.50 -4.67 -12.31
C ASP A 212 15.43 -3.24 -11.74
N PRO A 213 16.23 -2.28 -12.24
CA PRO A 213 16.26 -0.91 -11.74
C PRO A 213 14.98 -0.12 -12.04
N SER A 214 14.12 -0.57 -12.96
CA SER A 214 12.81 0.08 -13.18
C SER A 214 11.77 -0.34 -12.13
N LEU A 215 11.98 -1.48 -11.46
CA LEU A 215 11.05 -2.08 -10.47
C LEU A 215 11.61 -2.12 -9.03
N GLN A 216 12.89 -1.80 -8.85
CA GLN A 216 13.57 -1.86 -7.57
C GLN A 216 14.55 -0.70 -7.41
N VAL A 217 14.83 -0.34 -6.16
CA VAL A 217 15.89 0.61 -5.78
C VAL A 217 16.55 0.09 -4.51
N ARG A 218 17.83 0.39 -4.28
CA ARG A 218 18.49 0.00 -3.03
C ARG A 218 18.13 0.96 -1.92
N GLY A 219 18.08 0.46 -0.69
CA GLY A 219 17.91 1.29 0.49
C GLY A 219 18.49 0.66 1.75
N SER A 220 18.52 1.44 2.81
CA SER A 220 19.04 1.05 4.12
C SER A 220 18.25 1.74 5.22
N TRP A 221 17.89 0.96 6.24
CA TRP A 221 17.29 1.45 7.46
C TRP A 221 18.35 1.60 8.54
N LEU A 222 18.64 2.84 8.93
CA LEU A 222 19.54 3.16 10.03
C LEU A 222 18.75 3.39 11.32
N LYS A 223 18.93 2.55 12.33
CA LYS A 223 18.37 2.81 13.65
C LYS A 223 19.15 3.92 14.35
N LEU A 224 18.48 5.00 14.73
CA LEU A 224 19.12 6.13 15.40
C LEU A 224 19.26 5.85 16.90
N HIS A 225 20.41 6.24 17.46
CA HIS A 225 20.67 6.21 18.89
C HIS A 225 20.37 7.58 19.51
N ILE A 226 19.54 7.60 20.54
CA ILE A 226 19.13 8.81 21.25
C ILE A 226 19.75 8.76 22.64
N LYS A 227 20.56 9.77 23.00
CA LYS A 227 21.42 9.73 24.21
C LYS A 227 20.63 9.56 25.51
N ASN A 228 19.53 10.30 25.66
CA ASN A 228 18.67 10.30 26.86
C ASN A 228 17.29 9.71 26.56
N GLN A 229 17.23 8.48 26.06
CA GLN A 229 15.96 7.86 25.67
C GLN A 229 15.08 7.57 26.90
N LEU A 230 13.92 8.22 26.96
CA LEU A 230 12.89 7.92 27.97
C LEU A 230 12.34 6.50 27.76
N ARG A 231 12.27 5.70 28.83
CA ARG A 231 11.78 4.30 28.78
C ARG A 231 10.32 4.16 28.33
N THR A 232 9.52 5.24 28.36
CA THR A 232 8.05 5.25 28.20
C THR A 232 7.56 5.75 26.83
N LEU A 233 8.42 5.77 25.81
CA LEU A 233 8.07 6.36 24.50
C LEU A 233 7.35 5.40 23.55
N SER A 234 7.35 4.09 23.82
CA SER A 234 6.73 3.13 22.92
C SER A 234 5.22 3.36 22.78
N ARG A 235 4.75 3.67 21.57
CA ARG A 235 3.36 4.04 21.34
C ARG A 235 2.86 3.83 19.91
N PHE A 236 1.54 3.72 19.78
CA PHE A 236 0.79 3.75 18.52
C PHE A 236 -0.44 4.66 18.67
N SER A 237 -1.20 4.86 17.59
CA SER A 237 -2.37 5.76 17.55
C SER A 237 -2.08 7.22 17.94
N PHE A 238 -0.85 7.71 17.75
CA PHE A 238 -0.42 9.08 18.08
C PHE A 238 -0.43 10.00 16.85
N ALA A 239 -0.43 11.32 17.08
CA ALA A 239 -0.15 12.31 16.05
C ALA A 239 1.35 12.66 16.03
N THR A 240 1.88 12.96 14.85
CA THR A 240 3.29 13.28 14.68
C THR A 240 3.54 14.09 13.42
N PHE A 241 4.58 14.90 13.43
CA PHE A 241 5.04 15.67 12.28
C PHE A 241 6.50 16.08 12.46
N ILE A 242 7.14 16.53 11.38
CA ILE A 242 8.47 17.18 11.43
C ILE A 242 8.31 18.65 11.06
N TRP A 243 8.95 19.52 11.83
CA TRP A 243 9.10 20.94 11.51
C TRP A 243 10.51 21.40 11.88
N ASN A 244 11.20 22.07 10.96
CA ASN A 244 12.57 22.56 11.16
C ASN A 244 13.51 21.52 11.77
N SER A 245 13.56 20.31 11.19
CA SER A 245 14.37 19.18 11.66
C SER A 245 14.11 18.74 13.10
N HIS A 246 12.94 19.02 13.66
CA HIS A 246 12.47 18.50 14.94
C HIS A 246 11.29 17.55 14.72
N LEU A 247 11.33 16.39 15.37
CA LEU A 247 10.25 15.40 15.38
C LEU A 247 9.34 15.66 16.58
N TYR A 248 8.05 15.90 16.31
CA TYR A 248 7.01 16.17 17.30
C TYR A 248 6.09 14.96 17.43
N ILE A 249 5.78 14.53 18.65
CA ILE A 249 4.83 13.43 18.90
C ILE A 249 3.83 13.82 19.99
N ALA A 250 2.54 13.58 19.76
CA ALA A 250 1.48 13.91 20.69
C ALA A 250 0.53 12.73 20.91
N GLY A 251 0.30 12.41 22.19
CA GLY A 251 -0.66 11.38 22.60
C GLY A 251 -0.28 9.96 22.19
N GLY A 252 -1.31 9.16 21.88
CA GLY A 252 -1.20 7.74 21.57
C GLY A 252 -1.39 6.84 22.79
N GLN A 253 -1.05 5.56 22.62
CA GLN A 253 -1.19 4.55 23.66
C GLN A 253 -0.08 3.50 23.57
N LYS A 254 0.21 2.85 24.69
CA LYS A 254 1.21 1.78 24.75
C LYS A 254 0.65 0.41 24.34
N ASP A 255 -0.57 0.11 24.75
CA ASP A 255 -1.30 -1.13 24.55
C ASP A 255 -2.80 -0.78 24.34
N SER A 256 -3.60 -1.74 23.89
CA SER A 256 -5.07 -1.59 23.75
C SER A 256 -5.76 -1.27 25.08
N LEU A 257 -5.17 -1.67 26.21
CA LEU A 257 -5.63 -1.34 27.56
C LEU A 257 -4.87 -0.15 28.20
N GLY A 258 -4.03 0.53 27.42
CA GLY A 258 -3.23 1.66 27.86
C GLY A 258 -1.83 1.29 28.41
N PRO A 259 -1.14 2.22 29.10
CA PRO A 259 -1.57 3.59 29.39
C PRO A 259 -1.84 4.40 28.11
N PHE A 260 -2.81 5.31 28.21
CA PHE A 260 -3.11 6.32 27.19
C PHE A 260 -2.30 7.58 27.48
N TYR A 261 -1.53 8.00 26.50
CA TYR A 261 -0.65 9.14 26.62
C TYR A 261 -1.38 10.43 26.26
N ARG A 262 -1.00 11.51 26.96
CA ARG A 262 -1.46 12.89 26.71
C ARG A 262 -0.31 13.87 26.53
N ASP A 263 0.91 13.35 26.65
CA ASP A 263 2.14 14.13 26.54
C ASP A 263 2.31 14.68 25.13
N PHE A 264 3.03 15.79 25.06
CA PHE A 264 3.54 16.35 23.82
C PHE A 264 5.06 16.45 23.92
N LEU A 265 5.78 15.81 23.01
CA LEU A 265 7.24 15.70 23.06
C LEU A 265 7.86 16.14 21.72
N CYS A 266 9.08 16.64 21.79
CA CYS A 266 9.87 17.09 20.66
C CYS A 266 11.30 16.52 20.73
N LEU A 267 11.85 16.08 19.60
CA LEU A 267 13.22 15.57 19.46
C LEU A 267 13.96 16.34 18.37
N ASP A 268 15.12 16.90 18.69
CA ASP A 268 16.06 17.46 17.72
C ASP A 268 16.70 16.31 16.91
N LEU A 269 16.39 16.22 15.62
CA LEU A 269 16.87 15.14 14.75
C LEU A 269 18.34 15.31 14.31
N VAL A 270 18.94 16.48 14.58
CA VAL A 270 20.35 16.75 14.31
C VAL A 270 21.19 16.36 15.53
N LYS A 271 20.77 16.76 16.73
CA LYS A 271 21.53 16.52 17.97
C LYS A 271 21.30 15.16 18.58
N LEU A 272 20.09 14.61 18.47
CA LEU A 272 19.67 13.34 19.08
C LEU A 272 20.01 13.25 20.58
N ASP A 273 19.96 14.38 21.28
CA ASP A 273 20.38 14.56 22.67
C ASP A 273 19.29 14.27 23.70
N GLY A 274 18.04 14.12 23.28
CA GLY A 274 16.94 13.68 24.13
C GLY A 274 15.59 14.19 23.66
N TRP A 275 14.53 13.71 24.31
CA TRP A 275 13.18 14.24 24.11
C TRP A 275 12.92 15.39 25.08
N ARG A 276 12.37 16.49 24.56
CA ARG A 276 11.93 17.65 25.32
C ARG A 276 10.42 17.66 25.44
N ALA A 277 9.90 17.86 26.64
CA ALA A 277 8.47 18.04 26.86
C ALA A 277 7.99 19.41 26.36
N LEU A 278 6.79 19.41 25.78
CA LEU A 278 6.02 20.57 25.35
C LEU A 278 4.75 20.67 26.20
N PRO A 279 4.05 21.82 26.20
CA PRO A 279 2.78 21.95 26.91
C PRO A 279 1.75 20.91 26.48
N ASP A 280 1.16 20.23 27.46
CA ASP A 280 0.12 19.22 27.23
C ASP A 280 -1.10 19.81 26.53
N TYR A 281 -1.81 18.94 25.79
CA TYR A 281 -3.05 19.33 25.14
C TYR A 281 -4.14 19.69 26.19
N PRO A 282 -4.70 20.93 26.17
CA PRO A 282 -5.43 21.51 27.29
C PRO A 282 -6.79 20.85 27.61
N ARG A 283 -7.28 19.92 26.80
CA ARG A 283 -8.62 19.31 26.98
C ARG A 283 -8.52 17.93 27.62
N LEU A 284 -8.57 17.90 28.96
CA LEU A 284 -8.34 16.71 29.81
C LEU A 284 -9.29 15.51 29.56
N ALA A 285 -10.51 15.74 29.08
CA ALA A 285 -11.51 14.68 28.91
C ALA A 285 -11.32 13.81 27.64
N ALA A 286 -10.47 14.21 26.69
CA ALA A 286 -10.37 13.50 25.41
C ALA A 286 -9.12 12.62 25.32
N VAL A 287 -9.29 11.33 25.01
CA VAL A 287 -8.16 10.43 24.73
C VAL A 287 -7.58 10.80 23.36
N PHE A 288 -6.29 11.10 23.31
CA PHE A 288 -5.62 11.60 22.11
C PHE A 288 -5.19 10.41 21.23
N LEU A 289 -6.14 9.79 20.54
CA LEU A 289 -5.94 8.57 19.74
C LEU A 289 -6.41 8.74 18.30
N ASN A 290 -5.61 8.22 17.37
CA ASN A 290 -5.92 8.17 15.93
C ASN A 290 -6.30 9.53 15.34
N TRP A 291 -5.72 10.59 15.90
CA TRP A 291 -5.77 11.93 15.33
C TRP A 291 -4.50 12.20 14.55
N ASP A 292 -4.63 13.10 13.58
CA ASP A 292 -3.54 13.60 12.77
C ASP A 292 -3.34 15.09 13.04
N MET A 293 -2.08 15.51 12.96
CA MET A 293 -1.73 16.92 12.98
C MET A 293 -1.03 17.27 11.68
N VAL A 294 -1.48 18.33 11.01
CA VAL A 294 -0.93 18.78 9.73
C VAL A 294 -0.29 20.15 9.92
N VAL A 295 0.97 20.27 9.49
CA VAL A 295 1.73 21.51 9.60
C VAL A 295 1.43 22.41 8.42
N HIS A 296 1.07 23.67 8.70
CA HIS A 296 0.99 24.73 7.70
C HIS A 296 1.61 26.00 8.30
N GLU A 297 2.59 26.55 7.57
CA GLU A 297 3.39 27.69 8.02
C GLU A 297 4.05 27.42 9.40
N ASP A 298 3.61 28.13 10.45
CA ASP A 298 4.12 28.03 11.81
C ASP A 298 3.15 27.36 12.79
N LYS A 299 2.13 26.65 12.28
CA LYS A 299 1.12 25.97 13.10
C LYS A 299 0.94 24.52 12.70
N ALA A 300 0.78 23.66 13.69
CA ALA A 300 0.34 22.28 13.51
C ALA A 300 -1.14 22.17 13.91
N TYR A 301 -2.01 21.97 12.92
CA TYR A 301 -3.47 21.93 13.08
C TYR A 301 -3.96 20.52 13.43
N LEU A 302 -4.85 20.42 14.42
CA LEU A 302 -5.46 19.19 14.90
C LEU A 302 -6.95 19.17 14.52
N VAL A 303 -7.32 18.27 13.60
CA VAL A 303 -8.71 18.11 13.18
C VAL A 303 -9.33 16.90 13.86
N THR A 304 -10.32 17.15 14.73
CA THR A 304 -11.01 16.10 15.51
C THR A 304 -12.48 15.94 15.12
N GLY A 305 -12.91 16.53 13.98
CA GLY A 305 -14.30 16.52 13.54
C GLY A 305 -15.21 17.55 14.23
N LYS A 306 -14.65 18.48 15.01
CA LYS A 306 -15.39 19.57 15.67
C LYS A 306 -15.38 20.86 14.82
N PRO A 307 -16.37 21.77 14.97
CA PRO A 307 -16.33 23.11 14.38
C PRO A 307 -15.19 24.00 14.89
N ARG A 308 -14.57 23.61 16.01
CA ARG A 308 -13.34 24.23 16.49
C ARG A 308 -12.16 23.37 16.05
N VAL A 309 -11.19 24.00 15.41
CA VAL A 309 -9.92 23.38 15.04
C VAL A 309 -8.85 23.90 15.98
N ASP A 310 -8.29 23.01 16.78
CA ASP A 310 -7.19 23.32 17.69
C ASP A 310 -5.86 23.34 16.89
N PHE A 311 -4.89 24.13 17.32
CA PHE A 311 -3.55 24.14 16.72
C PHE A 311 -2.48 24.32 17.78
N PHE A 312 -1.27 23.85 17.49
CA PHE A 312 -0.07 24.17 18.25
C PHE A 312 0.78 25.16 17.45
N ASP A 313 1.05 26.33 18.03
CA ASP A 313 1.91 27.35 17.45
C ASP A 313 3.37 26.96 17.67
N LEU A 314 4.11 26.72 16.59
CA LEU A 314 5.45 26.14 16.61
C LEU A 314 6.53 27.16 16.98
N LYS A 315 6.22 28.46 16.91
CA LYS A 315 7.15 29.53 17.30
C LYS A 315 7.03 29.87 18.78
N THR A 316 5.79 29.95 19.27
CA THR A 316 5.50 30.32 20.66
C THR A 316 5.38 29.11 21.58
N GLU A 317 5.29 27.90 21.01
CA GLU A 317 5.05 26.63 21.69
C GLU A 317 3.78 26.63 22.55
N LYS A 318 2.71 27.26 22.04
CA LYS A 318 1.42 27.39 22.74
C LYS A 318 0.29 26.76 21.94
N TRP A 319 -0.65 26.15 22.66
CA TRP A 319 -1.92 25.72 22.09
C TRP A 319 -2.83 26.92 21.84
N GLY A 320 -3.45 26.94 20.67
CA GLY A 320 -4.50 27.88 20.29
C GLY A 320 -5.65 27.15 19.60
N PHE A 321 -6.64 27.91 19.14
CA PHE A 321 -7.71 27.37 18.32
C PHE A 321 -8.28 28.41 17.38
N ILE A 322 -8.90 27.93 16.31
CA ILE A 322 -9.77 28.73 15.45
C ILE A 322 -11.20 28.20 15.52
N THR A 323 -12.16 29.10 15.56
CA THR A 323 -13.56 28.78 15.30
C THR A 323 -13.77 28.80 13.79
N THR A 324 -14.41 27.75 13.28
CA THR A 324 -14.70 27.60 11.85
C THR A 324 -16.20 27.51 11.63
N THR A 325 -16.64 27.73 10.40
CA THR A 325 -18.05 27.68 10.03
C THR A 325 -18.29 26.70 8.89
N TYR A 326 -19.52 26.18 8.81
CA TYR A 326 -19.98 25.31 7.73
C TYR A 326 -21.43 25.64 7.44
N LYS A 327 -21.80 25.70 6.16
CA LYS A 327 -23.18 25.89 5.72
C LYS A 327 -23.55 24.77 4.76
N ALA A 328 -24.37 23.83 5.21
CA ALA A 328 -24.80 22.70 4.41
C ALA A 328 -25.58 23.14 3.17
N THR A 329 -25.15 22.69 2.01
CA THR A 329 -25.86 22.82 0.72
C THR A 329 -26.96 21.75 0.61
N PRO A 330 -27.90 21.86 -0.35
CA PRO A 330 -28.83 20.78 -0.67
C PRO A 330 -28.12 19.45 -1.01
N GLU A 331 -26.99 19.51 -1.70
CA GLU A 331 -26.17 18.37 -2.09
C GLU A 331 -25.54 17.71 -0.85
N ASP A 332 -25.13 18.51 0.13
CA ASP A 332 -24.59 17.99 1.39
C ASP A 332 -25.66 17.26 2.20
N LYS A 333 -26.88 17.78 2.22
CA LYS A 333 -28.02 17.09 2.86
C LYS A 333 -28.32 15.75 2.17
N LYS A 334 -28.28 15.70 0.84
CA LYS A 334 -28.39 14.45 0.06
C LYS A 334 -27.24 13.49 0.36
N ALA A 335 -26.04 14.01 0.63
CA ALA A 335 -24.87 13.24 1.04
C ALA A 335 -24.89 12.78 2.52
N GLY A 336 -25.99 13.06 3.24
CA GLY A 336 -26.21 12.60 4.61
C GLY A 336 -25.83 13.60 5.70
N VAL A 337 -25.58 14.88 5.38
CA VAL A 337 -25.33 15.91 6.40
C VAL A 337 -26.63 16.29 7.10
N VAL A 338 -26.71 15.97 8.40
CA VAL A 338 -27.84 16.28 9.29
C VAL A 338 -27.39 17.25 10.38
N GLY A 339 -28.29 18.11 10.86
CA GLY A 339 -27.99 19.03 11.98
C GLY A 339 -26.97 20.13 11.66
N GLY A 340 -26.67 20.36 10.37
CA GLY A 340 -25.79 21.44 9.93
C GLY A 340 -24.29 21.20 10.15
N TRP A 341 -23.86 19.98 10.47
CA TRP A 341 -22.44 19.64 10.62
C TRP A 341 -22.14 18.26 10.01
N PRO A 342 -21.06 18.10 9.22
CA PRO A 342 -20.84 16.89 8.43
C PRO A 342 -20.20 15.72 9.19
N TYR A 343 -19.75 15.92 10.44
CA TYR A 343 -19.20 14.87 11.29
C TYR A 343 -20.11 14.58 12.47
N PRO A 344 -20.99 13.56 12.37
CA PRO A 344 -21.83 13.14 13.48
C PRO A 344 -21.04 12.85 14.77
N GLY A 345 -21.62 13.23 15.90
CA GLY A 345 -20.96 13.18 17.20
C GLY A 345 -19.85 14.22 17.39
N GLN A 346 -19.58 15.08 16.39
CA GLN A 346 -18.46 16.01 16.36
C GLN A 346 -17.12 15.33 16.66
N GLN A 347 -16.94 14.15 16.05
CA GLN A 347 -15.79 13.28 16.20
C GLN A 347 -15.26 12.89 14.83
N LEU A 348 -13.94 12.82 14.72
CA LEU A 348 -13.25 12.25 13.58
C LEU A 348 -11.95 11.62 14.05
N SER A 349 -11.62 10.45 13.50
CA SER A 349 -10.34 9.79 13.69
C SER A 349 -9.98 8.93 12.48
N SER A 350 -8.71 8.56 12.34
CA SER A 350 -8.21 7.65 11.30
C SER A 350 -8.48 8.15 9.86
N SER A 351 -8.61 9.46 9.69
CA SER A 351 -8.83 10.13 8.40
C SER A 351 -7.50 10.36 7.68
N ALA A 352 -7.50 10.41 6.34
CA ALA A 352 -6.36 10.90 5.59
C ALA A 352 -6.39 12.43 5.51
N GLN A 353 -5.34 13.11 6.00
CA GLN A 353 -5.28 14.58 6.05
C GLN A 353 -4.04 15.14 5.36
N GLN A 354 -4.21 16.21 4.58
CA GLN A 354 -3.13 16.95 3.93
C GLN A 354 -3.42 18.45 3.93
N VAL A 355 -2.38 19.28 3.74
CA VAL A 355 -2.56 20.71 3.48
C VAL A 355 -1.93 21.08 2.14
N THR A 356 -2.63 21.93 1.38
CA THR A 356 -2.15 22.46 0.12
C THR A 356 -2.77 23.83 -0.15
N LYS A 357 -1.97 24.80 -0.61
CA LYS A 357 -2.45 26.14 -0.98
C LYS A 357 -3.34 26.81 0.11
N GLY A 358 -2.99 26.64 1.39
CA GLY A 358 -3.74 27.18 2.54
C GLY A 358 -5.06 26.47 2.85
N LYS A 359 -5.30 25.31 2.23
CA LYS A 359 -6.50 24.49 2.39
C LYS A 359 -6.16 23.16 3.04
N LEU A 360 -6.83 22.84 4.14
CA LEU A 360 -6.71 21.55 4.81
C LEU A 360 -7.74 20.59 4.19
N LEU A 361 -7.26 19.49 3.63
CA LEU A 361 -8.04 18.45 2.95
C LEU A 361 -8.16 17.21 3.85
N ILE A 362 -9.37 16.69 4.02
CA ILE A 362 -9.65 15.56 4.91
C ILE A 362 -10.53 14.56 4.21
N PHE A 363 -10.03 13.34 4.06
CA PHE A 363 -10.74 12.23 3.44
C PHE A 363 -11.00 11.10 4.44
N GLY A 364 -12.25 10.64 4.48
CA GLY A 364 -12.66 9.42 5.17
C GLY A 364 -12.41 9.44 6.67
N GLY A 365 -12.14 8.26 7.24
CA GLY A 365 -12.01 8.05 8.68
C GLY A 365 -13.31 7.58 9.32
N ILE A 366 -13.36 7.64 10.65
CA ILE A 366 -14.50 7.26 11.49
C ILE A 366 -15.02 8.49 12.24
N HIS A 367 -16.33 8.71 12.20
CA HIS A 367 -17.05 9.65 13.07
C HIS A 367 -18.05 8.92 13.97
N GLY A 368 -18.78 9.64 14.82
CA GLY A 368 -19.60 9.07 15.91
C GLY A 368 -20.79 8.19 15.52
N MET A 369 -20.99 7.88 14.24
CA MET A 369 -22.10 7.06 13.72
C MET A 369 -21.66 5.97 12.74
N THR A 370 -20.36 5.80 12.48
CA THR A 370 -19.87 4.79 11.53
C THR A 370 -18.62 4.10 12.06
N ASN A 371 -18.66 2.77 12.15
CA ASN A 371 -17.49 1.93 12.34
C ASN A 371 -16.85 1.54 11.00
N ILE A 372 -17.68 1.28 9.97
CA ILE A 372 -17.18 0.90 8.63
C ILE A 372 -16.25 1.97 8.04
N GLY A 373 -16.45 3.22 8.44
CA GLY A 373 -15.76 4.42 7.95
C GLY A 373 -16.66 5.22 6.99
N CYS A 374 -16.18 6.36 6.54
CA CYS A 374 -16.84 7.15 5.50
C CYS A 374 -15.89 7.42 4.32
N ASN A 375 -16.42 7.96 3.23
CA ASN A 375 -15.64 8.49 2.11
C ASN A 375 -15.82 10.01 1.95
N LEU A 376 -16.32 10.66 3.00
CA LEU A 376 -16.50 12.11 3.03
C LEU A 376 -15.17 12.79 2.73
N PHE A 377 -15.15 13.69 1.75
CA PHE A 377 -14.00 14.51 1.42
C PHE A 377 -14.31 15.98 1.67
N MET A 378 -13.58 16.58 2.59
CA MET A 378 -13.82 17.93 3.10
C MET A 378 -12.62 18.83 2.86
N GLU A 379 -12.89 20.13 2.70
CA GLU A 379 -11.91 21.20 2.65
C GLU A 379 -12.20 22.23 3.73
N LEU A 380 -11.18 22.64 4.48
CA LEU A 380 -11.17 23.85 5.29
C LEU A 380 -10.21 24.84 4.67
N ASP A 381 -10.71 26.00 4.25
CA ASP A 381 -9.87 27.14 3.91
C ASP A 381 -9.39 27.82 5.21
N LEU A 382 -8.08 27.79 5.47
CA LEU A 382 -7.51 28.29 6.72
C LEU A 382 -7.56 29.82 6.85
N LYS A 383 -7.68 30.53 5.72
CA LYS A 383 -7.78 31.99 5.69
C LYS A 383 -9.20 32.44 6.04
N THR A 384 -10.19 31.87 5.37
CA THR A 384 -11.62 32.23 5.57
C THR A 384 -12.23 31.49 6.77
N LYS A 385 -11.63 30.38 7.20
CA LYS A 385 -12.10 29.49 8.28
C LYS A 385 -13.45 28.84 7.94
N VAL A 386 -13.70 28.65 6.65
CA VAL A 386 -14.95 28.07 6.14
C VAL A 386 -14.68 26.65 5.64
N TRP A 387 -15.52 25.72 6.07
CA TRP A 387 -15.58 24.36 5.59
C TRP A 387 -16.49 24.24 4.37
N ARG A 388 -16.14 23.34 3.46
CA ARG A 388 -17.04 22.84 2.41
C ARG A 388 -16.82 21.36 2.15
N ARG A 389 -17.86 20.66 1.69
CA ARG A 389 -17.73 19.30 1.17
C ARG A 389 -17.26 19.35 -0.28
N LEU A 390 -16.32 18.48 -0.61
CA LEU A 390 -15.81 18.27 -1.97
C LEU A 390 -16.49 17.07 -2.64
N SER A 391 -16.60 15.94 -1.93
CA SER A 391 -17.12 14.68 -2.48
C SER A 391 -17.53 13.71 -1.36
N GLY A 392 -18.07 12.55 -1.75
CA GLY A 392 -18.41 11.44 -0.87
C GLY A 392 -19.58 11.72 0.08
N TYR A 393 -19.79 10.78 0.99
CA TYR A 393 -20.98 10.68 1.83
C TYR A 393 -20.60 10.60 3.30
N VAL A 394 -21.48 11.13 4.17
CA VAL A 394 -21.35 11.01 5.63
C VAL A 394 -21.52 9.54 6.02
N MET A 395 -22.62 8.92 5.59
CA MET A 395 -22.86 7.48 5.71
C MET A 395 -22.82 6.83 4.33
N PRO A 396 -22.25 5.62 4.20
CA PRO A 396 -22.25 4.92 2.92
C PRO A 396 -23.69 4.70 2.39
N PRO A 397 -24.01 5.09 1.15
CA PRO A 397 -25.32 4.86 0.55
C PRO A 397 -25.62 3.36 0.31
N PRO A 398 -26.86 2.96 -0.05
CA PRO A 398 -27.18 1.55 -0.31
C PRO A 398 -26.36 0.93 -1.46
N ASP A 399 -26.18 1.67 -2.55
CA ASP A 399 -25.37 1.28 -3.68
C ASP A 399 -23.97 1.92 -3.60
N GLY A 400 -23.01 1.43 -4.38
CA GLY A 400 -21.69 2.04 -4.47
C GLY A 400 -21.69 3.37 -5.24
N ASP A 401 -20.51 3.96 -5.41
CA ASP A 401 -20.31 5.12 -6.29
C ASP A 401 -18.95 4.99 -6.98
N TYR A 402 -18.96 4.80 -8.31
CA TYR A 402 -17.74 4.66 -9.10
C TYR A 402 -17.01 6.00 -9.36
N SER A 403 -17.63 7.12 -9.00
CA SER A 403 -17.05 8.45 -9.18
C SER A 403 -16.17 8.89 -8.00
N CYS A 404 -16.15 8.17 -6.89
CA CYS A 404 -15.33 8.49 -5.73
C CYS A 404 -14.76 7.23 -5.04
N PRO A 405 -13.75 7.37 -4.16
CA PRO A 405 -13.25 6.24 -3.39
C PRO A 405 -14.32 5.70 -2.43
N GLY A 406 -14.33 4.38 -2.22
CA GLY A 406 -15.22 3.75 -1.23
C GLY A 406 -14.92 4.16 0.23
N PRO A 407 -15.87 3.96 1.17
CA PRO A 407 -15.74 4.38 2.56
C PRO A 407 -14.62 3.62 3.26
N ARG A 408 -13.74 4.34 3.98
CA ARG A 408 -12.55 3.74 4.59
C ARG A 408 -11.93 4.58 5.69
N LYS A 409 -11.15 3.91 6.52
CA LYS A 409 -10.24 4.48 7.51
C LYS A 409 -8.80 4.08 7.22
N SER A 410 -7.86 4.80 7.84
CA SER A 410 -6.43 4.46 7.85
C SER A 410 -5.81 4.32 6.46
N ALA A 411 -6.32 5.12 5.51
CA ALA A 411 -5.73 5.27 4.19
C ALA A 411 -4.50 6.19 4.24
N SER A 412 -3.54 5.95 3.36
CA SER A 412 -2.41 6.87 3.18
C SER A 412 -2.75 7.97 2.18
N SER A 413 -2.15 9.15 2.34
CA SER A 413 -2.32 10.25 1.39
C SER A 413 -1.06 11.08 1.25
N TRP A 414 -1.00 11.85 0.16
CA TRP A 414 -0.01 12.90 -0.08
C TRP A 414 -0.57 13.90 -1.09
N VAL A 415 0.14 15.01 -1.29
CA VAL A 415 -0.16 15.98 -2.35
C VAL A 415 0.98 15.96 -3.38
N SER A 416 0.66 16.11 -4.65
CA SER A 416 1.63 16.26 -5.73
C SER A 416 2.55 17.47 -5.55
N ARG A 417 3.68 17.44 -6.25
CA ARG A 417 4.69 18.51 -6.26
C ARG A 417 4.13 19.90 -6.60
N ASP A 418 3.24 19.96 -7.59
CA ASP A 418 2.57 21.20 -8.04
C ASP A 418 1.43 21.65 -7.10
N ALA A 419 1.24 20.93 -5.99
CA ALA A 419 0.21 21.18 -5.01
C ALA A 419 -1.22 21.11 -5.59
N ASN A 420 -1.42 20.43 -6.74
CA ASN A 420 -2.70 20.41 -7.46
C ASN A 420 -3.46 19.07 -7.40
N ARG A 421 -2.83 17.99 -6.94
CA ARG A 421 -3.49 16.68 -6.80
C ARG A 421 -3.31 16.13 -5.40
N PHE A 422 -4.43 15.74 -4.78
CA PHE A 422 -4.43 14.94 -3.56
C PHE A 422 -4.48 13.47 -3.95
N TYR A 423 -3.57 12.65 -3.44
CA TYR A 423 -3.57 11.21 -3.67
C TYR A 423 -4.04 10.47 -2.42
N LEU A 424 -4.71 9.35 -2.65
CA LEU A 424 -5.20 8.42 -1.65
C LEU A 424 -4.77 7.01 -2.01
N LEU A 425 -4.23 6.26 -1.06
CA LEU A 425 -3.76 4.89 -1.25
C LEU A 425 -4.33 3.96 -0.18
N TYR A 426 -5.01 2.91 -0.63
CA TYR A 426 -5.55 1.81 0.17
C TYR A 426 -6.37 2.28 1.37
N GLY A 427 -6.12 1.73 2.57
CA GLY A 427 -7.00 1.81 3.72
C GLY A 427 -7.90 0.58 3.82
N GLN A 428 -8.85 0.61 4.74
CA GLN A 428 -9.78 -0.50 4.96
C GLN A 428 -11.14 0.01 5.41
N CYS A 429 -12.14 -0.85 5.29
CA CYS A 429 -13.42 -0.67 5.98
C CYS A 429 -13.63 -1.77 7.03
N ASP A 430 -14.11 -1.35 8.21
CA ASP A 430 -14.31 -2.23 9.37
C ASP A 430 -15.75 -2.75 9.40
N ARG A 431 -16.02 -3.67 8.47
CA ARG A 431 -17.35 -4.26 8.31
C ARG A 431 -17.74 -5.14 9.49
N ASN A 432 -16.76 -5.74 10.17
CA ASN A 432 -17.00 -6.49 11.41
C ASN A 432 -17.53 -5.57 12.51
N GLY A 433 -16.84 -4.46 12.77
CA GLY A 433 -17.30 -3.45 13.73
C GLY A 433 -18.66 -2.88 13.36
N ALA A 434 -18.95 -2.69 12.08
CA ALA A 434 -20.27 -2.26 11.59
C ALA A 434 -21.35 -3.32 11.84
N SER A 435 -21.07 -4.60 11.57
CA SER A 435 -21.99 -5.71 11.84
C SER A 435 -22.37 -5.79 13.32
N LEU A 436 -21.40 -5.64 14.22
CA LEU A 436 -21.62 -5.67 15.67
C LEU A 436 -22.53 -4.54 16.17
N LYS A 437 -22.61 -3.44 15.43
CA LYS A 437 -23.47 -2.28 15.74
C LYS A 437 -24.77 -2.24 14.92
N GLY A 438 -25.00 -3.21 14.04
CA GLY A 438 -26.14 -3.19 13.13
C GLY A 438 -26.08 -2.05 12.10
N GLU A 439 -24.88 -1.58 11.77
CA GLU A 439 -24.68 -0.57 10.73
C GLU A 439 -24.85 -1.18 9.32
N PRO A 440 -25.31 -0.39 8.33
CA PRO A 440 -25.34 -0.83 6.94
C PRO A 440 -23.97 -1.34 6.45
N HIS A 441 -24.00 -2.31 5.53
CA HIS A 441 -22.80 -2.93 4.93
C HIS A 441 -21.90 -3.73 5.88
N GLY A 442 -22.33 -3.93 7.13
CA GLY A 442 -21.68 -4.82 8.08
C GLY A 442 -21.56 -6.27 7.55
N ALA A 443 -20.45 -6.93 7.90
CA ALA A 443 -20.18 -8.33 7.58
C ALA A 443 -19.15 -8.90 8.57
N SER A 444 -18.92 -10.22 8.56
CA SER A 444 -17.93 -10.89 9.41
C SER A 444 -16.50 -10.39 9.21
N ASP A 445 -16.17 -9.97 8.00
CA ASP A 445 -14.79 -9.69 7.58
C ASP A 445 -14.59 -8.23 7.20
N ALA A 446 -13.52 -7.63 7.72
CA ALA A 446 -13.06 -6.33 7.25
C ALA A 446 -12.53 -6.43 5.81
N PHE A 447 -12.56 -5.31 5.08
CA PHE A 447 -12.14 -5.29 3.68
C PHE A 447 -10.99 -4.29 3.47
N PRO A 448 -9.79 -4.75 3.05
CA PRO A 448 -8.74 -3.85 2.62
C PRO A 448 -8.98 -3.37 1.21
N PHE A 449 -8.86 -2.07 1.01
CA PHE A 449 -8.86 -1.51 -0.34
C PHE A 449 -7.54 -1.78 -1.02
N GLU A 450 -7.63 -2.12 -2.29
CA GLU A 450 -6.46 -2.34 -3.12
C GLU A 450 -6.20 -1.18 -4.06
N ASP A 451 -6.95 -0.09 -3.99
CA ASP A 451 -6.96 0.98 -5.00
C ASP A 451 -6.06 2.18 -4.67
N MET A 452 -5.78 2.97 -5.70
CA MET A 452 -5.17 4.30 -5.56
C MET A 452 -6.08 5.29 -6.26
N TRP A 453 -6.25 6.47 -5.68
CA TRP A 453 -7.07 7.53 -6.24
C TRP A 453 -6.31 8.85 -6.22
N SER A 454 -6.65 9.76 -7.14
CA SER A 454 -6.25 11.15 -7.05
C SER A 454 -7.44 12.08 -7.23
N TRP A 455 -7.44 13.19 -6.50
CA TRP A 455 -8.37 14.29 -6.66
C TRP A 455 -7.63 15.46 -7.30
N ASP A 456 -8.15 15.92 -8.42
CA ASP A 456 -7.65 17.12 -9.10
C ASP A 456 -8.33 18.37 -8.51
N LEU A 457 -7.53 19.27 -7.94
CA LEU A 457 -8.01 20.50 -7.29
C LEU A 457 -8.55 21.53 -8.28
N THR A 458 -8.26 21.41 -9.57
CA THR A 458 -8.74 22.30 -10.62
C THR A 458 -10.08 21.82 -11.19
N THR A 459 -10.16 20.53 -11.53
CA THR A 459 -11.39 19.95 -12.11
C THR A 459 -12.39 19.47 -11.07
N GLU A 460 -11.97 19.38 -9.80
CA GLU A 460 -12.76 18.88 -8.67
C GLU A 460 -13.34 17.48 -8.93
N LYS A 461 -12.49 16.59 -9.42
CA LYS A 461 -12.87 15.21 -9.74
C LYS A 461 -11.85 14.21 -9.20
N TRP A 462 -12.40 13.10 -8.72
CA TRP A 462 -11.63 11.90 -8.42
C TRP A 462 -11.32 11.13 -9.70
N ARG A 463 -10.12 10.55 -9.74
CA ARG A 463 -9.70 9.56 -10.73
C ARG A 463 -9.12 8.36 -10.00
N ARG A 464 -9.55 7.16 -10.39
CA ARG A 464 -8.96 5.90 -9.92
C ARG A 464 -7.67 5.64 -10.70
N GLU A 465 -6.56 5.60 -9.98
CA GLU A 465 -5.21 5.53 -10.55
C GLU A 465 -4.72 4.08 -10.67
N ARG A 466 -3.91 3.83 -11.71
CA ARG A 466 -3.20 2.56 -11.87
C ARG A 466 -1.99 2.47 -10.93
N ARG A 467 -1.60 1.24 -10.58
CA ARG A 467 -0.47 0.95 -9.68
C ARG A 467 0.61 0.15 -10.42
N ALA A 468 1.15 0.75 -11.47
CA ALA A 468 2.15 0.14 -12.33
C ALA A 468 3.48 -0.15 -11.60
N GLY A 469 4.22 -1.13 -12.10
CA GLY A 469 5.53 -1.54 -11.57
C GLY A 469 5.42 -2.55 -10.44
N ASN A 470 6.14 -2.30 -9.34
CA ASN A 470 6.28 -3.19 -8.20
C ASN A 470 5.65 -2.61 -6.92
N PRO A 471 4.29 -2.59 -6.82
CA PRO A 471 3.58 -1.93 -5.72
C PRO A 471 3.58 -2.75 -4.42
N PRO A 472 3.34 -2.09 -3.26
CA PRO A 472 2.97 -2.79 -2.03
C PRO A 472 1.68 -3.59 -2.20
N SER A 473 1.56 -4.69 -1.47
CA SER A 473 0.28 -5.39 -1.35
C SER A 473 -0.78 -4.53 -0.65
N CYS A 474 -2.08 -4.82 -0.87
CA CYS A 474 -3.18 -4.11 -0.21
C CYS A 474 -3.04 -4.17 1.32
N ARG A 475 -3.19 -3.01 1.97
CA ARG A 475 -2.96 -2.84 3.41
C ARG A 475 -3.52 -1.51 3.92
N SER A 476 -3.70 -1.42 5.22
CA SER A 476 -4.08 -0.21 5.94
C SER A 476 -3.04 0.14 7.00
N GLU A 477 -3.18 1.32 7.61
CA GLU A 477 -2.32 1.77 8.73
C GLU A 477 -0.81 1.74 8.40
N MET A 478 -0.48 1.86 7.12
CA MET A 478 0.90 1.96 6.67
C MET A 478 1.44 3.37 6.93
N ALA A 479 2.74 3.45 7.10
CA ALA A 479 3.44 4.72 7.16
C ALA A 479 3.63 5.25 5.72
N CYS A 480 3.36 6.54 5.47
CA CYS A 480 3.51 7.15 4.15
C CYS A 480 4.04 8.59 4.27
N THR A 481 4.96 8.98 3.37
CA THR A 481 5.41 10.36 3.24
C THR A 481 5.73 10.71 1.80
N TYR A 482 5.44 11.95 1.39
CA TYR A 482 6.02 12.55 0.19
C TYR A 482 7.30 13.30 0.58
N ASN A 483 8.39 13.00 -0.11
CA ASN A 483 9.67 13.66 0.05
C ASN A 483 9.85 14.68 -1.07
N SER A 484 9.69 15.96 -0.75
CA SER A 484 9.78 17.05 -1.73
C SER A 484 11.19 17.29 -2.29
N LYS A 485 12.24 16.78 -1.63
CA LYS A 485 13.63 16.85 -2.13
C LYS A 485 13.92 15.77 -3.17
N LEU A 486 13.29 14.61 -3.03
CA LEU A 486 13.42 13.48 -3.97
C LEU A 486 12.34 13.48 -5.06
N ASP A 487 11.23 14.18 -4.83
CA ASP A 487 10.02 14.11 -5.64
C ASP A 487 9.50 12.66 -5.78
N LYS A 488 9.41 12.00 -4.61
CA LYS A 488 8.99 10.60 -4.46
C LYS A 488 8.12 10.42 -3.23
N VAL A 489 7.27 9.40 -3.29
CA VAL A 489 6.48 8.95 -2.15
C VAL A 489 7.10 7.67 -1.61
N PHE A 490 7.18 7.54 -0.29
CA PHE A 490 7.69 6.35 0.37
C PHE A 490 6.64 5.79 1.30
N VAL A 491 6.51 4.47 1.31
CA VAL A 491 5.62 3.74 2.21
C VAL A 491 6.36 2.64 2.95
N PHE A 492 5.96 2.39 4.19
CA PHE A 492 6.54 1.34 5.03
C PHE A 492 5.46 0.64 5.86
N GLY A 493 5.57 -0.69 5.93
CA GLY A 493 4.79 -1.51 6.86
C GLY A 493 3.29 -1.43 6.64
N GLY A 494 2.53 -1.42 7.74
CA GLY A 494 1.07 -1.53 7.74
C GLY A 494 0.59 -2.95 8.00
N TYR A 495 -0.72 -3.18 7.87
CA TYR A 495 -1.32 -4.50 8.01
C TYR A 495 -2.47 -4.71 7.02
N SER A 496 -2.73 -5.97 6.67
CA SER A 496 -3.89 -6.37 5.87
C SER A 496 -4.80 -7.27 6.70
N PRO A 497 -6.11 -6.96 6.80
CA PRO A 497 -7.08 -7.74 7.59
C PRO A 497 -7.61 -9.00 6.88
N SER A 498 -7.27 -9.25 5.62
CA SER A 498 -7.85 -10.35 4.83
C SER A 498 -6.82 -11.31 4.22
N ILE A 499 -5.54 -11.03 4.44
CA ILE A 499 -4.41 -11.77 3.89
C ILE A 499 -3.81 -12.57 5.04
N PRO A 500 -3.93 -13.91 5.07
CA PRO A 500 -3.59 -14.70 6.25
C PRO A 500 -2.09 -14.87 6.44
N THR A 501 -1.70 -15.33 7.62
CA THR A 501 -0.33 -15.76 7.90
C THR A 501 -0.37 -17.03 8.73
N SER A 502 0.42 -18.03 8.34
CA SER A 502 0.51 -19.32 9.00
C SER A 502 1.87 -19.52 9.69
N PHE A 503 1.82 -20.26 10.79
CA PHE A 503 2.96 -20.78 11.56
C PHE A 503 2.79 -22.29 11.74
N PRO A 504 3.14 -23.12 10.73
CA PRO A 504 2.95 -24.56 10.80
C PRO A 504 3.66 -25.19 12.01
N THR A 505 4.86 -24.71 12.34
CA THR A 505 5.64 -25.18 13.50
C THR A 505 4.98 -24.91 14.85
N LYS A 506 3.96 -24.06 14.90
CA LYS A 506 3.17 -23.73 16.09
C LYS A 506 1.70 -24.12 15.97
N ASN A 507 1.32 -24.78 14.86
CA ASN A 507 -0.07 -25.08 14.52
C ASN A 507 -1.00 -23.86 14.68
N GLN A 508 -0.57 -22.70 14.17
CA GLN A 508 -1.26 -21.43 14.35
C GLN A 508 -1.45 -20.71 13.01
N GLU A 509 -2.62 -20.12 12.82
CA GLU A 509 -2.95 -19.31 11.65
C GLU A 509 -3.68 -18.04 12.09
N PHE A 510 -3.41 -16.95 11.39
CA PHE A 510 -4.09 -15.67 11.55
C PHE A 510 -4.69 -15.26 10.22
N HIS A 511 -5.87 -14.64 10.25
CA HIS A 511 -6.54 -14.12 9.05
C HIS A 511 -5.99 -12.76 8.59
N PHE A 512 -4.88 -12.30 9.15
CA PHE A 512 -4.26 -11.01 8.86
C PHE A 512 -2.74 -11.12 8.71
N SER A 513 -2.14 -10.10 8.08
CA SER A 513 -0.70 -9.99 7.86
C SER A 513 -0.17 -8.61 8.25
N TYR A 514 0.98 -8.55 8.92
CA TYR A 514 1.74 -7.31 9.10
C TYR A 514 2.92 -7.23 8.13
N TYR A 515 3.28 -6.01 7.79
CA TYR A 515 4.33 -5.72 6.83
C TYR A 515 5.47 -4.93 7.48
N ALA A 516 6.66 -5.05 6.89
CA ALA A 516 7.86 -4.26 7.16
C ALA A 516 8.67 -3.97 5.87
N ASP A 517 8.07 -4.24 4.71
CA ASP A 517 8.61 -3.91 3.41
C ASP A 517 8.50 -2.39 3.16
N THR A 518 9.34 -1.90 2.26
CA THR A 518 9.46 -0.48 1.94
C THR A 518 9.30 -0.32 0.43
N PHE A 519 8.52 0.68 0.01
CA PHE A 519 8.32 0.98 -1.40
C PHE A 519 8.47 2.45 -1.67
N MET A 520 8.86 2.75 -2.90
CA MET A 520 8.97 4.08 -3.45
C MET A 520 8.02 4.20 -4.65
N PHE A 521 7.24 5.26 -4.71
CA PHE A 521 6.46 5.62 -5.89
C PHE A 521 7.03 6.89 -6.51
N SER A 522 7.18 6.88 -7.83
CA SER A 522 7.46 8.08 -8.62
C SER A 522 6.13 8.63 -9.13
N PRO A 523 5.64 9.77 -8.60
CA PRO A 523 4.46 10.42 -9.15
C PRO A 523 4.67 10.86 -10.61
N PRO A 524 3.60 11.09 -11.38
CA PRO A 524 3.73 11.72 -12.68
C PRO A 524 4.34 13.11 -12.54
N ASP A 525 5.21 13.47 -13.48
CA ASP A 525 5.65 14.85 -13.63
C ASP A 525 4.47 15.68 -14.15
N PRO A 526 3.99 16.68 -13.39
CA PRO A 526 2.86 17.51 -13.80
C PRO A 526 3.08 18.27 -15.11
N ALA A 527 4.35 18.50 -15.50
CA ALA A 527 4.70 19.17 -16.74
C ALA A 527 4.81 18.21 -17.94
N SER A 528 4.76 16.89 -17.71
CA SER A 528 4.86 15.92 -18.80
C SER A 528 3.58 15.92 -19.66
N PRO A 529 3.71 15.87 -20.99
CA PRO A 529 2.55 15.79 -21.87
C PRO A 529 1.77 14.50 -21.62
N THR A 530 0.45 14.54 -21.80
CA THR A 530 -0.39 13.35 -21.71
C THR A 530 0.06 12.32 -22.75
N ALA A 531 0.25 11.08 -22.31
CA ALA A 531 0.86 10.03 -23.12
C ALA A 531 -0.20 9.33 -23.98
N MET A 532 -0.95 10.07 -24.80
CA MET A 532 -2.00 9.53 -25.67
C MET A 532 -1.46 8.84 -26.95
N VAL A 533 -0.14 8.73 -27.11
CA VAL A 533 0.46 8.08 -28.28
C VAL A 533 0.17 6.57 -28.23
N PRO A 534 -0.38 5.96 -29.30
CA PRO A 534 -0.56 4.52 -29.38
C PRO A 534 0.75 3.74 -29.17
N SER A 535 0.65 2.56 -28.56
CA SER A 535 1.81 1.68 -28.39
C SER A 535 2.27 1.16 -29.75
N THR A 536 3.57 1.28 -30.06
CA THR A 536 4.15 0.77 -31.31
C THR A 536 4.56 -0.71 -31.22
N GLY A 537 4.47 -1.30 -30.03
CA GLY A 537 4.79 -2.70 -29.78
C GLY A 537 4.57 -3.10 -28.33
N PRO A 538 4.86 -4.37 -27.99
CA PRO A 538 4.57 -4.93 -26.68
C PRO A 538 5.53 -4.49 -25.56
N SER A 539 6.75 -4.06 -25.88
CA SER A 539 7.72 -3.60 -24.86
C SER A 539 7.45 -2.17 -24.41
N GLN A 540 7.58 -1.93 -23.11
CA GLN A 540 7.37 -0.66 -22.41
C GLN A 540 8.68 -0.08 -21.83
N LYS A 541 9.85 -0.62 -22.18
CA LYS A 541 11.15 -0.23 -21.58
C LYS A 541 11.46 1.27 -21.67
N ASN A 542 11.08 1.92 -22.76
CA ASN A 542 11.38 3.33 -23.02
C ASN A 542 10.27 4.30 -22.57
N VAL A 543 9.25 3.77 -21.91
CA VAL A 543 8.09 4.53 -21.49
C VAL A 543 8.32 5.06 -20.08
N LYS A 544 8.48 6.39 -19.98
CA LYS A 544 8.47 7.08 -18.68
C LYS A 544 7.04 7.19 -18.17
N ALA A 545 6.77 6.55 -17.04
CA ALA A 545 5.47 6.52 -16.41
C ALA A 545 5.60 6.51 -14.87
N PRO A 546 4.56 6.92 -14.12
CA PRO A 546 4.47 6.72 -12.70
C PRO A 546 4.54 5.24 -12.36
N LYS A 547 5.49 4.86 -11.50
CA LYS A 547 5.75 3.46 -11.17
C LYS A 547 6.13 3.32 -9.71
N TRP A 548 5.70 2.19 -9.15
CA TRP A 548 6.17 1.70 -7.87
C TRP A 548 7.46 0.89 -8.03
N LYS A 549 8.36 1.08 -7.08
CA LYS A 549 9.57 0.27 -6.90
C LYS A 549 9.62 -0.26 -5.47
N GLN A 550 10.07 -1.50 -5.31
CA GLN A 550 10.43 -2.00 -3.99
C GLN A 550 11.79 -1.43 -3.59
N VAL A 551 11.89 -0.91 -2.37
CA VAL A 551 13.15 -0.49 -1.77
C VAL A 551 13.79 -1.72 -1.12
N LEU A 552 14.88 -2.22 -1.72
CA LEU A 552 15.61 -3.39 -1.25
C LEU A 552 16.46 -3.01 -0.05
N THR A 553 16.08 -3.50 1.12
CA THR A 553 16.78 -3.25 2.39
C THR A 553 17.32 -4.55 2.98
N ARG A 554 18.60 -4.54 3.38
CA ARG A 554 19.24 -5.71 4.03
C ARG A 554 18.71 -5.96 5.44
N GLY A 555 18.32 -4.89 6.13
CA GLY A 555 17.65 -4.93 7.42
C GLY A 555 16.49 -3.94 7.45
N PHE A 556 15.57 -4.16 8.37
CA PHE A 556 14.32 -3.41 8.42
C PHE A 556 13.81 -3.28 9.87
N PRO A 557 13.09 -2.18 10.19
CA PRO A 557 12.32 -2.07 11.42
C PRO A 557 11.30 -3.21 11.49
N THR A 558 11.05 -3.76 12.68
CA THR A 558 10.11 -4.91 12.80
C THR A 558 8.72 -4.61 12.27
N TYR A 559 8.03 -5.66 11.80
CA TYR A 559 6.64 -5.65 11.33
C TYR A 559 5.79 -4.85 12.29
N ARG A 560 5.07 -3.88 11.74
CA ARG A 560 4.24 -2.96 12.51
C ARG A 560 3.25 -2.22 11.62
N CYS A 561 2.11 -1.89 12.19
CA CYS A 561 1.19 -0.90 11.66
C CYS A 561 1.14 0.33 12.57
N GLN A 562 0.47 1.39 12.10
CA GLN A 562 0.36 2.69 12.76
C GLN A 562 1.70 3.36 13.10
N ALA A 563 2.79 2.88 12.50
CA ALA A 563 4.02 3.63 12.47
C ALA A 563 3.85 4.84 11.56
N ARG A 564 4.67 5.85 11.76
CA ARG A 564 4.60 7.11 11.01
C ARG A 564 5.94 7.36 10.37
N LEU A 565 5.92 7.64 9.06
CA LEU A 565 7.07 7.96 8.24
C LEU A 565 6.92 9.42 7.84
N MET A 566 7.95 10.23 8.06
CA MET A 566 7.93 11.66 7.80
C MET A 566 9.21 12.08 7.09
N SER A 567 9.08 12.95 6.11
CA SER A 567 10.21 13.62 5.47
C SER A 567 10.44 14.96 6.13
N ASP A 568 11.69 15.24 6.49
CA ASP A 568 12.11 16.58 6.87
C ASP A 568 12.20 17.46 5.62
N SER A 569 11.37 18.49 5.51
CA SER A 569 11.34 19.37 4.34
C SER A 569 12.62 20.20 4.16
N ILE A 570 13.40 20.37 5.23
CA ILE A 570 14.68 21.10 5.17
C ILE A 570 15.77 20.21 4.58
N THR A 571 15.96 19.02 5.17
CA THR A 571 17.09 18.14 4.81
C THR A 571 16.74 17.10 3.76
N GLY A 572 15.47 16.72 3.59
CA GLY A 572 15.05 15.58 2.79
C GLY A 572 15.28 14.22 3.46
N LYS A 573 15.76 14.17 4.71
CA LYS A 573 15.89 12.91 5.45
C LYS A 573 14.51 12.38 5.84
N MET A 574 14.36 11.06 5.82
CA MET A 574 13.10 10.38 6.11
C MET A 574 13.20 9.60 7.40
N TYR A 575 12.25 9.79 8.31
CA TYR A 575 12.27 9.20 9.65
C TYR A 575 11.00 8.40 9.93
N LEU A 576 11.19 7.20 10.46
CA LEU A 576 10.11 6.33 10.95
C LEU A 576 10.09 6.37 12.47
N TYR A 577 8.90 6.50 13.06
CA TYR A 577 8.70 6.40 14.50
C TYR A 577 7.44 5.60 14.85
N GLY A 578 7.50 4.90 15.99
CA GLY A 578 6.33 4.33 16.65
C GLY A 578 5.74 3.10 15.96
N GLY A 579 4.46 2.88 16.24
CA GLY A 579 3.64 1.79 15.72
C GLY A 579 3.56 0.61 16.67
N TYR A 580 2.81 -0.42 16.28
CA TYR A 580 2.67 -1.64 17.06
C TYR A 580 2.50 -2.88 16.18
N THR A 581 2.65 -4.04 16.81
CA THR A 581 2.25 -5.34 16.25
C THR A 581 1.66 -6.19 17.36
N ASN A 582 0.62 -6.96 17.04
CA ASN A 582 0.13 -7.99 17.95
C ASN A 582 1.19 -9.09 18.01
N SER A 583 1.65 -9.47 19.20
CA SER A 583 2.67 -10.52 19.39
C SER A 583 2.34 -11.83 18.70
N ASP A 584 1.04 -12.08 18.52
CA ASP A 584 0.45 -13.13 17.73
C ASP A 584 1.15 -13.29 16.37
N TYR A 585 1.51 -12.17 15.72
CA TYR A 585 2.15 -12.15 14.41
C TYR A 585 3.66 -12.43 14.42
N VAL A 586 4.33 -12.31 15.57
CA VAL A 586 5.78 -12.47 15.65
C VAL A 586 6.09 -13.28 16.90
N PRO A 587 5.95 -14.61 16.85
CA PRO A 587 6.04 -15.47 18.01
C PRO A 587 7.52 -15.72 18.33
N SER A 588 8.20 -14.62 18.65
CA SER A 588 9.57 -14.49 19.14
C SER A 588 9.66 -14.62 20.66
N ARG A 589 8.51 -14.76 21.35
CA ARG A 589 8.37 -14.88 22.81
C ARG A 589 7.31 -15.93 23.18
N LYS A 590 7.31 -16.34 24.45
CA LYS A 590 6.35 -17.32 25.02
C LYS A 590 4.96 -16.73 25.35
N SER A 591 4.84 -15.42 25.57
CA SER A 591 3.60 -14.74 25.99
C SER A 591 3.00 -13.87 24.89
N TYR A 592 1.67 -13.86 24.80
CA TYR A 592 0.87 -13.12 23.82
C TYR A 592 0.48 -11.74 24.37
N ILE A 593 1.30 -10.72 24.11
CA ILE A 593 1.03 -9.31 24.46
C ILE A 593 1.39 -8.40 23.27
N SER A 594 0.48 -7.51 22.88
CA SER A 594 0.75 -6.49 21.87
C SER A 594 2.00 -5.68 22.20
N ARG A 595 2.79 -5.37 21.17
CA ARG A 595 4.06 -4.67 21.31
C ARG A 595 4.02 -3.36 20.55
N SER A 596 4.08 -2.25 21.28
CA SER A 596 4.35 -0.93 20.72
C SER A 596 5.86 -0.65 20.62
N PHE A 597 6.19 0.30 19.75
CA PHE A 597 7.56 0.70 19.45
C PHE A 597 7.79 2.18 19.73
N GLY A 598 9.01 2.53 20.12
CA GLY A 598 9.44 3.90 20.38
C GLY A 598 10.86 4.16 19.85
N ASP A 599 11.25 3.39 18.83
CA ASP A 599 12.50 3.55 18.11
C ASP A 599 12.34 4.54 16.96
N VAL A 600 13.40 5.31 16.69
CA VAL A 600 13.50 6.19 15.52
C VAL A 600 14.45 5.54 14.52
N TRP A 601 14.01 5.48 13.27
CA TRP A 601 14.82 4.97 12.16
C TRP A 601 14.91 6.02 11.06
N GLN A 602 16.06 6.10 10.38
CA GLN A 602 16.23 6.87 9.17
C GLN A 602 16.20 5.92 7.95
N LEU A 603 15.37 6.24 6.96
CA LEU A 603 15.42 5.60 5.65
C LEU A 603 16.42 6.33 4.76
N ARG A 604 17.33 5.57 4.16
CA ARG A 604 18.31 6.00 3.15
C ARG A 604 18.06 5.23 1.86
N VAL A 605 18.10 5.89 0.71
CA VAL A 605 17.74 5.29 -0.59
C VAL A 605 18.73 5.71 -1.67
N ASP A 606 19.06 4.78 -2.56
CA ASP A 606 20.01 4.93 -3.67
C ASP A 606 19.39 5.78 -4.80
N GLU A 607 19.10 7.03 -4.46
CA GLU A 607 18.60 8.10 -5.32
C GLU A 607 19.39 9.37 -4.97
N PRO A 608 19.60 10.30 -5.92
CA PRO A 608 20.28 11.57 -5.63
C PRO A 608 19.63 12.33 -4.46
N GLY A 609 20.41 12.61 -3.41
CA GLY A 609 19.89 13.24 -2.17
C GLY A 609 19.20 12.28 -1.21
N GLY A 610 19.21 10.97 -1.49
CA GLY A 610 18.63 9.91 -0.66
C GLY A 610 19.53 9.43 0.49
N TYR A 611 20.70 10.07 0.68
CA TYR A 611 21.65 9.80 1.77
C TYR A 611 22.17 8.37 1.80
N PHE A 612 22.41 7.78 0.62
CA PHE A 612 22.86 6.39 0.50
C PHE A 612 24.39 6.25 0.40
N GLU A 613 25.09 7.36 0.23
CA GLU A 613 26.55 7.40 0.11
C GLU A 613 27.23 6.83 1.36
N GLY A 614 28.26 6.00 1.16
CA GLY A 614 29.07 5.41 2.24
C GLY A 614 28.45 4.20 2.96
N ILE A 615 27.32 3.67 2.49
CA ILE A 615 26.70 2.47 3.06
C ILE A 615 27.44 1.21 2.62
N ASN A 616 27.85 0.39 3.59
CA ASN A 616 28.47 -0.91 3.36
C ASN A 616 27.39 -2.02 3.30
N LEU A 617 26.90 -2.31 2.09
CA LEU A 617 25.87 -3.33 1.89
C LEU A 617 26.32 -4.76 2.22
N ASP A 618 27.62 -5.05 2.10
CA ASP A 618 28.17 -6.37 2.44
C ASP A 618 28.21 -6.59 3.95
N GLU A 619 28.49 -5.53 4.71
CA GLU A 619 28.36 -5.54 6.16
C GLU A 619 26.89 -5.65 6.58
N GLU A 620 25.99 -4.83 6.00
CA GLU A 620 24.56 -4.93 6.30
C GLU A 620 23.99 -6.30 5.94
N ALA A 621 24.47 -6.94 4.87
CA ALA A 621 24.10 -8.30 4.51
C ALA A 621 24.45 -9.33 5.60
N ARG A 622 25.32 -9.00 6.56
CA ARG A 622 25.76 -9.89 7.66
C ARG A 622 25.28 -9.44 9.04
N THR A 623 25.07 -8.15 9.24
CA THR A 623 24.87 -7.58 10.57
C THR A 623 23.54 -6.85 10.74
N ALA A 624 22.86 -6.50 9.64
CA ALA A 624 21.66 -5.70 9.73
C ALA A 624 20.55 -6.44 10.48
N LYS A 625 19.85 -5.70 11.33
CA LYS A 625 18.71 -6.21 12.07
C LYS A 625 17.54 -6.45 11.12
N VAL A 626 16.95 -7.65 11.20
CA VAL A 626 15.82 -8.06 10.35
C VAL A 626 14.56 -8.21 11.20
N GLY A 627 13.92 -7.07 11.43
CA GLY A 627 12.74 -6.98 12.28
C GLY A 627 13.01 -7.38 13.73
N PRO A 628 12.38 -8.42 14.28
CA PRO A 628 12.63 -8.89 15.64
C PRO A 628 13.93 -9.73 15.76
N TRP A 629 14.47 -10.22 14.64
CA TRP A 629 15.56 -11.20 14.60
C TRP A 629 16.92 -10.54 14.36
N GLN A 630 17.97 -11.31 14.70
CA GLN A 630 19.35 -11.01 14.35
C GLN A 630 19.81 -11.95 13.24
N ARG A 631 20.81 -11.52 12.49
CA ARG A 631 21.41 -12.32 11.42
C ARG A 631 22.68 -13.00 11.90
N CYS A 632 22.86 -14.26 11.51
CA CYS A 632 24.12 -14.96 11.71
C CYS A 632 25.15 -14.38 10.73
N PHE A 633 26.26 -13.88 11.27
CA PHE A 633 27.30 -13.22 10.47
C PHE A 633 27.91 -14.13 9.39
N ASN A 634 27.93 -15.44 9.63
CA ASN A 634 28.53 -16.43 8.74
C ASN A 634 27.54 -16.95 7.68
N CYS A 635 26.44 -17.58 8.10
CA CYS A 635 25.52 -18.25 7.17
C CYS A 635 24.33 -17.38 6.72
N GLY A 636 24.14 -16.19 7.31
CA GLY A 636 23.02 -15.30 6.97
C GLY A 636 21.65 -15.71 7.51
N ASP A 637 21.57 -16.84 8.22
CA ASP A 637 20.34 -17.32 8.87
C ASP A 637 19.81 -16.31 9.90
N SER A 638 18.49 -16.27 10.10
CA SER A 638 17.81 -15.25 10.90
C SER A 638 17.09 -15.85 12.10
N GLY A 639 17.39 -15.34 13.30
CA GLY A 639 16.82 -15.87 14.53
C GLY A 639 17.28 -15.13 15.79
N PRO A 640 16.95 -15.64 16.98
CA PRO A 640 17.38 -15.08 18.26
C PRO A 640 18.85 -15.46 18.57
N TRP A 641 19.77 -15.07 17.70
CA TRP A 641 21.17 -15.48 17.76
C TRP A 641 21.95 -14.82 18.87
N LYS A 642 23.05 -15.47 19.27
CA LYS A 642 23.89 -14.99 20.38
C LYS A 642 24.78 -13.87 19.89
N LYS A 643 24.83 -12.79 20.68
CA LYS A 643 25.71 -11.65 20.48
C LYS A 643 27.17 -12.08 20.57
N CYS A 644 28.03 -11.55 19.71
CA CYS A 644 29.48 -11.69 19.86
C CYS A 644 29.94 -11.11 21.21
N GLY A 645 30.75 -11.88 21.94
CA GLY A 645 31.30 -11.49 23.24
C GLY A 645 32.54 -10.59 23.20
N GLY A 646 33.07 -10.30 22.00
CA GLY A 646 34.30 -9.51 21.85
C GLY A 646 34.07 -7.99 21.78
N ALA A 647 35.13 -7.26 21.45
CA ALA A 647 35.19 -5.80 21.46
C ALA A 647 34.26 -5.09 20.45
N CYS A 648 33.60 -5.81 19.53
CA CYS A 648 32.66 -5.22 18.55
C CYS A 648 31.35 -4.71 19.17
N LYS A 649 31.15 -4.84 20.50
CA LYS A 649 29.97 -4.38 21.25
C LYS A 649 28.63 -4.93 20.73
N GLY A 650 28.63 -6.00 19.94
CA GLY A 650 27.44 -6.63 19.38
C GLY A 650 27.10 -6.30 17.95
N GLN A 651 28.09 -5.87 17.16
CA GLN A 651 27.89 -5.71 15.71
C GLN A 651 27.66 -7.05 15.00
N ALA A 652 28.08 -8.18 15.57
CA ALA A 652 27.88 -9.51 14.99
C ALA A 652 27.15 -10.46 15.93
N PHE A 653 26.39 -11.38 15.33
CA PHE A 653 25.70 -12.47 16.01
C PHE A 653 25.99 -13.79 15.30
N PHE A 654 25.91 -14.90 16.04
CA PHE A 654 26.18 -16.25 15.51
C PHE A 654 25.12 -17.23 15.99
N CYS A 655 24.63 -18.10 15.10
CA CYS A 655 23.62 -19.12 15.42
C CYS A 655 24.20 -20.28 16.23
N GLY A 656 25.52 -20.53 16.14
CA GLY A 656 26.21 -21.60 16.83
C GLY A 656 27.73 -21.41 16.87
N SER A 657 28.42 -22.31 17.57
CA SER A 657 29.88 -22.31 17.71
C SER A 657 30.60 -22.54 16.40
N GLU A 658 30.06 -23.36 15.51
CA GLU A 658 30.62 -23.63 14.17
C GLU A 658 30.62 -22.36 13.32
N CYS A 659 29.46 -21.72 13.16
CA CYS A 659 29.36 -20.44 12.45
C CYS A 659 30.24 -19.34 13.06
N LEU A 660 30.43 -19.33 14.39
CA LEU A 660 31.39 -18.43 15.03
C LEU A 660 32.82 -18.74 14.57
N LYS A 661 33.23 -20.01 14.60
CA LYS A 661 34.57 -20.45 14.19
C LYS A 661 34.85 -20.09 12.73
N ASP A 662 33.90 -20.39 11.85
CA ASP A 662 34.03 -20.20 10.40
C ASP A 662 34.05 -18.71 10.04
N GLY A 663 33.15 -17.93 10.63
CA GLY A 663 33.04 -16.49 10.39
C GLY A 663 34.07 -15.64 11.14
N TRP A 664 34.82 -16.20 12.10
CA TRP A 664 35.65 -15.40 13.02
C TRP A 664 36.72 -14.58 12.31
N LYS A 665 37.44 -15.17 11.36
CA LYS A 665 38.54 -14.50 10.65
C LYS A 665 38.04 -13.27 9.90
N GLU A 666 36.90 -13.41 9.23
CA GLU A 666 36.28 -12.32 8.49
C GLU A 666 35.66 -11.28 9.41
N HIS A 667 34.93 -11.71 10.44
CA HIS A 667 34.37 -10.82 11.47
C HIS A 667 35.45 -9.96 12.15
N LYS A 668 36.59 -10.57 12.52
CA LYS A 668 37.74 -9.87 13.09
C LYS A 668 38.30 -8.82 12.14
N LYS A 669 38.40 -9.14 10.83
CA LYS A 669 38.85 -8.19 9.81
C LYS A 669 37.85 -7.04 9.61
N MET A 670 36.55 -7.37 9.49
CA MET A 670 35.48 -6.42 9.19
C MET A 670 35.23 -5.45 10.35
N HIS A 671 35.10 -5.96 11.58
CA HIS A 671 34.71 -5.15 12.75
C HIS A 671 35.88 -4.84 13.69
N LYS A 672 37.13 -5.19 13.31
CA LYS A 672 38.32 -5.07 14.17
C LYS A 672 38.12 -5.71 15.56
N CYS A 673 37.34 -6.79 15.60
CA CYS A 673 36.92 -7.44 16.84
C CYS A 673 38.06 -8.28 17.43
N HIS A 674 38.35 -8.08 18.71
CA HIS A 674 39.23 -8.92 19.50
C HIS A 674 38.46 -9.46 20.70
N LYS A 675 38.99 -10.52 21.33
CA LYS A 675 38.41 -11.08 22.54
C LYS A 675 38.47 -10.07 23.67
#